data_AF-A0A916BD88-F1
#
_entry.id   AF-A0A916BD88-F1
#
_cell.length_a   1.000
_cell.length_b   1.000
_cell.length_c   1.000
_cell.angle_alpha   90.00
_cell.angle_beta   90.00
_cell.angle_gamma   90.00
#
_symmetry.space_group_name_H-M   'P 1'
#
loop_
_entity.id
_entity.type
_entity.pdbx_description
1 polymer ?
#
loop_
_entity_poly.entity_id
_entity_poly.type
_entity_poly.pdbx_seq_one_letter_code
_entity_poly.pdbx_strand_id
1 'polypeptide(L)'
;MLSLDKPFSIDGIAVFRDHADPNQFWYLPGPVRLARNPDNNRAAFSFIQYKPAVAGAGIKGGGFAMFETTLKLSESQENRIRGMLLTEPGVTLPRLSPVLFESGTVQCIALNLQGSGGTVAVEPPPGAFNATQQILGASTPSMDAENRAAFSLTLSQEGSTILEQAFENGLAPIGVLYSFTYTGMRPALEVEITADLEMIFNHFSASLEAQYQWIRAGIDAAFESLKQNGAIKIKIINFTGEADEKTQEDWALAFFKDELLQKWFEPTFTPGQLASPMTQADPLAEVARFTRETLRGERPAAPGATGATGATGATGATGATGATGATGATGATGATGATGTGTPATRQPATLTTTSVTPTPLPAGRSITHLPAASGTRETITVTGAGAIVKAGGITQALNPQGQFTVDVAPEGSVAIEVDWPAASHEEIFHLFFDFDKPAQTGWSTNPPSAQYRAYVNNTLNPPVDDRYLNHSGIAQGDGAAPWTGSEKGGDRLARWLSTLAPPRQVEVDAHASFETQAQPGSGSTPLTGGEQSAHNMRLSMRRSDVAVALIARAGVTLSTAARSHGDTDARGTPGNPATGDPNDRVVKIKGQVAGGQTSAYRGTLARPRSVSPTPTPTPTPTPTPTPTPTPTPTPTPTPTPTPTPTPTPTPAPAPSSMPGVVSLKLKFIRQEERKKMTFHYNRAEATRRTYAPQGFFGLLLNDLADKDSYFTKVDLDDPFFREFKVMAETPIDYGRIGLSSAQVALDYGDPSSPQDHKHGDFVFRSDDKGPKEFTVFLNATHDVEYLQQQQFHFSPDSGWDSDRFSVELPATRTADRTLFVNPYEVFDFLEISITPGDIDRGIVDSIEVDLQATGPGTFSLKKSFIVMPDSPVQIWKLRAPKPVTPEARSITAGLRHHLKDGTVRDAPPVELNASAFVVHDPFNDALNIEFIPLFNASAIRQVFIDVDYQDPASNYSRTERLEIKGDQTGNVKLRLALLNPALRQFRYRFTVVESNGTFRRLPWQTSDEEIVPIQL
;
A
#
# COMPACT_ATOMS: atom_id res chain seq x y z
N MET A 1 37.09 -10.61 8.48
CA MET A 1 36.47 -10.61 9.83
C MET A 1 37.57 -10.29 10.84
N LEU A 2 37.30 -9.39 11.79
CA LEU A 2 38.32 -8.97 12.77
C LEU A 2 38.77 -10.15 13.66
N SER A 3 40.06 -10.20 13.94
CA SER A 3 40.67 -11.10 14.92
C SER A 3 40.63 -10.45 16.30
N LEU A 4 40.26 -11.20 17.33
CA LEU A 4 40.31 -10.80 18.74
C LEU A 4 41.67 -11.11 19.39
N ASP A 5 42.66 -11.56 18.62
CA ASP A 5 44.05 -11.63 19.08
C ASP A 5 44.60 -10.21 19.31
N LYS A 6 45.47 -10.10 20.32
CA LYS A 6 46.08 -8.89 20.91
C LYS A 6 45.86 -7.58 20.13
N PRO A 7 44.84 -6.78 20.46
CA PRO A 7 44.61 -5.49 19.79
C PRO A 7 45.71 -4.48 20.08
N PHE A 8 45.98 -3.63 19.09
CA PHE A 8 46.77 -2.42 19.27
C PHE A 8 45.93 -1.35 19.95
N SER A 9 46.56 -0.50 20.75
CA SER A 9 45.98 0.77 21.21
C SER A 9 46.82 1.91 20.64
N ILE A 10 46.23 2.70 19.74
CA ILE A 10 46.89 3.81 19.03
C ILE A 10 46.02 5.06 19.22
N ASP A 11 46.58 6.15 19.73
CA ASP A 11 45.82 7.37 20.11
C ASP A 11 44.61 7.09 21.03
N GLY A 12 44.68 6.03 21.84
CA GLY A 12 43.57 5.57 22.70
C GLY A 12 42.46 4.79 21.96
N ILE A 13 42.64 4.54 20.67
CA ILE A 13 41.72 3.76 19.82
C ILE A 13 42.21 2.32 19.73
N ALA A 14 41.31 1.36 19.98
CA ALA A 14 41.60 -0.05 19.79
C ALA A 14 41.54 -0.42 18.31
N VAL A 15 42.60 -1.04 17.80
CA VAL A 15 42.74 -1.50 16.41
C VAL A 15 43.06 -2.99 16.39
N PHE A 16 42.30 -3.75 15.62
CA PHE A 16 42.37 -5.19 15.46
C PHE A 16 42.87 -5.56 14.05
N ARG A 17 43.57 -6.68 13.91
CA ARG A 17 43.93 -7.26 12.60
C ARG A 17 42.72 -7.97 11.98
N ASP A 18 42.66 -8.13 10.67
CA ASP A 18 41.78 -9.14 10.07
C ASP A 18 42.36 -10.55 10.26
N HIS A 19 41.48 -11.55 10.39
CA HIS A 19 41.87 -12.95 10.52
C HIS A 19 42.51 -13.58 9.27
N ALA A 20 42.26 -13.02 8.07
CA ALA A 20 42.64 -13.64 6.79
C ALA A 20 43.49 -12.74 5.90
N ASP A 21 43.42 -11.42 6.08
CA ASP A 21 44.17 -10.44 5.29
C ASP A 21 45.17 -9.68 6.17
N PRO A 22 46.49 -9.90 6.00
CA PRO A 22 47.51 -9.25 6.84
C PRO A 22 47.61 -7.73 6.62
N ASN A 23 47.00 -7.20 5.55
CA ASN A 23 46.96 -5.76 5.27
C ASN A 23 45.64 -5.09 5.73
N GLN A 24 44.65 -5.83 6.23
CA GLN A 24 43.37 -5.25 6.68
C GLN A 24 43.31 -5.09 8.20
N PHE A 25 42.89 -3.91 8.64
CA PHE A 25 42.78 -3.52 10.04
C PHE A 25 41.40 -2.93 10.33
N TRP A 26 40.92 -3.14 11.56
CA TRP A 26 39.59 -2.77 12.03
C TRP A 26 39.70 -1.92 13.30
N TYR A 27 39.18 -0.70 13.31
CA TYR A 27 39.21 0.17 14.50
C TYR A 27 37.84 0.29 15.17
N LEU A 28 37.82 0.33 16.51
CA LEU A 28 36.63 0.76 17.24
C LEU A 28 36.46 2.29 17.14
N PRO A 29 35.22 2.82 17.11
CA PRO A 29 34.98 4.25 16.98
C PRO A 29 35.64 5.12 18.06
N GLY A 30 35.73 6.42 17.79
CA GLY A 30 36.31 7.39 18.71
C GLY A 30 35.42 7.75 19.89
N PRO A 31 35.92 8.61 20.80
CA PRO A 31 35.10 9.21 21.85
C PRO A 31 33.96 10.03 21.24
N VAL A 32 32.83 10.12 21.95
CA VAL A 32 31.65 10.88 21.50
C VAL A 32 32.01 12.35 21.33
N ARG A 33 31.72 12.92 20.16
CA ARG A 33 31.93 14.34 19.82
C ARG A 33 30.67 14.95 19.23
N LEU A 34 30.55 16.27 19.25
CA LEU A 34 29.57 16.97 18.42
C LEU A 34 29.89 16.75 16.94
N ALA A 35 28.88 16.40 16.16
CA ALA A 35 28.98 16.38 14.71
C ALA A 35 29.21 17.80 14.18
N ARG A 36 29.82 17.91 13.00
CA ARG A 36 29.94 19.18 12.27
C ARG A 36 29.13 19.09 10.98
N ASN A 37 28.43 20.18 10.66
CA ASN A 37 27.67 20.30 9.43
C ASN A 37 28.65 20.42 8.25
N PRO A 38 28.53 19.59 7.18
CA PRO A 38 29.45 19.60 6.05
C PRO A 38 29.53 20.93 5.31
N ASP A 39 28.44 21.72 5.26
CA ASP A 39 28.37 22.92 4.42
C ASP A 39 29.15 24.12 4.98
N ASN A 40 29.23 24.23 6.31
CA ASN A 40 29.79 25.39 7.00
C ASN A 40 30.79 25.04 8.13
N ASN A 41 31.04 23.75 8.36
CA ASN A 41 31.93 23.20 9.39
C ASN A 41 31.61 23.63 10.85
N ARG A 42 30.44 24.24 11.07
CA ARG A 42 29.93 24.58 12.41
C ARG A 42 29.48 23.30 13.11
N ALA A 43 29.59 23.27 14.43
CA ALA A 43 29.01 22.17 15.21
C ALA A 43 27.49 22.10 14.99
N ALA A 44 26.97 20.88 14.89
CA ALA A 44 25.55 20.59 14.83
C ALA A 44 24.95 20.70 16.24
N PHE A 45 24.79 21.94 16.68
CA PHE A 45 24.18 22.35 17.95
C PHE A 45 23.36 23.62 17.69
N SER A 46 22.20 23.74 18.33
CA SER A 46 21.44 24.99 18.39
C SER A 46 20.64 25.06 19.69
N PHE A 47 20.47 26.26 20.21
CA PHE A 47 19.62 26.52 21.37
C PHE A 47 18.70 27.70 21.12
N ILE A 48 17.39 27.45 21.21
CA ILE A 48 16.35 28.46 21.05
C ILE A 48 15.70 28.68 22.41
N GLN A 49 15.86 29.89 22.96
CA GLN A 49 15.14 30.34 24.15
C GLN A 49 14.01 31.27 23.70
N TYR A 50 12.79 31.05 24.19
CA TYR A 50 11.66 31.94 23.92
C TYR A 50 11.22 32.65 25.20
N LYS A 51 10.53 33.78 25.06
CA LYS A 51 9.85 34.48 26.17
C LYS A 51 8.33 34.38 25.94
N PRO A 52 7.53 33.95 26.94
CA PRO A 52 6.08 33.86 26.80
C PRO A 52 5.46 35.26 26.70
N ALA A 53 4.35 35.35 25.96
CA ALA A 53 3.63 36.60 25.75
C ALA A 53 2.80 37.01 27.00
N VAL A 54 3.48 37.53 28.04
CA VAL A 54 2.83 38.06 29.25
C VAL A 54 3.53 39.33 29.70
N ALA A 55 2.80 40.44 29.69
CA ALA A 55 3.33 41.76 30.03
C ALA A 55 3.83 41.84 31.49
N GLY A 56 5.06 42.32 31.67
CA GLY A 56 5.54 42.90 32.94
C GLY A 56 6.08 41.94 34.01
N ALA A 57 6.06 40.62 33.80
CA ALA A 57 6.40 39.66 34.88
C ALA A 57 7.90 39.31 35.03
N GLY A 58 8.78 39.74 34.12
CA GLY A 58 10.22 39.37 34.15
C GLY A 58 10.52 37.89 33.92
N ILE A 59 9.53 37.12 33.47
CA ILE A 59 9.61 35.68 33.22
C ILE A 59 10.41 35.42 31.92
N LYS A 60 11.55 34.75 32.04
CA LYS A 60 12.20 34.05 30.91
C LYS A 60 11.34 32.83 30.55
N GLY A 61 11.17 32.49 29.28
CA GLY A 61 10.41 31.28 28.91
C GLY A 61 11.25 30.01 28.90
N GLY A 62 10.68 28.96 28.31
CA GLY A 62 11.33 27.68 28.10
C GLY A 62 12.42 27.73 27.02
N GLY A 63 12.84 26.56 26.57
CA GLY A 63 13.80 26.47 25.48
C GLY A 63 13.86 25.12 24.79
N PHE A 64 14.41 25.12 23.58
CA PHE A 64 14.67 23.93 22.77
C PHE A 64 16.16 23.84 22.47
N ALA A 65 16.80 22.74 22.87
CA ALA A 65 18.21 22.46 22.54
C ALA A 65 18.30 21.30 21.57
N MET A 66 18.81 21.52 20.37
CA MET A 66 18.98 20.48 19.35
C MET A 66 20.47 20.23 19.13
N PHE A 67 20.87 18.96 19.00
CA PHE A 67 22.26 18.61 18.74
C PHE A 67 22.43 17.26 18.06
N GLU A 68 23.58 17.07 17.42
CA GLU A 68 23.98 15.81 16.83
C GLU A 68 25.38 15.41 17.32
N THR A 69 25.55 14.13 17.68
CA THR A 69 26.83 13.54 18.07
C THR A 69 27.34 12.55 17.01
N THR A 70 28.64 12.35 16.95
CA THR A 70 29.34 11.40 16.07
C THR A 70 30.48 10.70 16.82
N LEU A 71 30.86 9.50 16.36
CA LEU A 71 32.03 8.75 16.83
C LEU A 71 33.14 8.68 15.77
N LYS A 72 33.01 9.43 14.67
CA LYS A 72 34.00 9.44 13.58
C LYS A 72 35.37 9.90 14.10
N LEU A 73 36.43 9.19 13.71
CA LEU A 73 37.79 9.65 13.96
C LEU A 73 38.09 10.91 13.14
N SER A 74 38.96 11.79 13.66
CA SER A 74 39.46 12.88 12.81
C SER A 74 40.44 12.31 11.78
N GLU A 75 40.49 12.92 10.60
CA GLU A 75 41.43 12.55 9.53
C GLU A 75 42.89 12.55 10.02
N SER A 76 43.23 13.48 10.93
CA SER A 76 44.56 13.52 11.57
C SER A 76 44.86 12.28 12.42
N GLN A 77 43.85 11.71 13.11
CA GLN A 77 43.99 10.49 13.90
C GLN A 77 44.08 9.26 12.99
N GLU A 78 43.22 9.16 11.96
CA GLU A 78 43.31 8.06 10.99
C GLU A 78 44.67 8.01 10.29
N ASN A 79 45.21 9.16 9.88
CA ASN A 79 46.51 9.21 9.20
C ASN A 79 47.67 8.87 10.15
N ARG A 80 47.59 9.20 11.46
CA ARG A 80 48.55 8.70 12.46
C ARG A 80 48.43 7.20 12.67
N ILE A 81 47.22 6.65 12.77
CA ILE A 81 46.99 5.19 12.89
C ILE A 81 47.57 4.47 11.67
N ARG A 82 47.25 4.91 10.44
CA ARG A 82 47.83 4.34 9.19
C ARG A 82 49.35 4.42 9.18
N GLY A 83 49.93 5.54 9.63
CA GLY A 83 51.38 5.74 9.74
C GLY A 83 52.05 4.77 10.72
N MET A 84 51.42 4.48 11.86
CA MET A 84 51.92 3.48 12.82
C MET A 84 51.76 2.05 12.29
N LEU A 85 50.64 1.72 11.65
CA LEU A 85 50.41 0.39 11.07
C LEU A 85 51.42 0.01 9.97
N LEU A 86 52.04 0.99 9.29
CA LEU A 86 53.14 0.74 8.34
C LEU A 86 54.43 0.24 9.01
N THR A 87 54.55 0.31 10.35
CA THR A 87 55.72 -0.20 11.10
C THR A 87 55.56 -1.66 11.54
N GLU A 88 54.38 -2.25 11.34
CA GLU A 88 54.07 -3.62 11.75
C GLU A 88 54.70 -4.67 10.80
N PRO A 89 55.35 -5.74 11.34
CA PRO A 89 55.98 -6.77 10.51
C PRO A 89 55.02 -7.47 9.56
N GLY A 90 55.36 -7.47 8.26
CA GLY A 90 54.58 -8.12 7.21
C GLY A 90 53.49 -7.24 6.56
N VAL A 91 53.27 -6.03 7.08
CA VAL A 91 52.34 -5.06 6.48
C VAL A 91 53.03 -4.33 5.33
N THR A 92 52.32 -4.17 4.21
CA THR A 92 52.83 -3.48 3.01
C THR A 92 51.96 -2.31 2.58
N LEU A 93 50.64 -2.40 2.79
CA LEU A 93 49.70 -1.32 2.54
C LEU A 93 48.48 -1.47 3.49
N PRO A 94 48.50 -0.85 4.69
CA PRO A 94 47.44 -1.04 5.67
C PRO A 94 46.14 -0.37 5.23
N ARG A 95 45.11 -1.19 5.01
CA ARG A 95 43.71 -0.76 4.90
C ARG A 95 43.11 -0.64 6.29
N LEU A 96 42.60 0.54 6.62
CA LEU A 96 42.00 0.85 7.92
C LEU A 96 40.50 1.10 7.74
N SER A 97 39.67 0.27 8.35
CA SER A 97 38.20 0.33 8.27
C SER A 97 37.57 0.34 9.67
N PRO A 98 36.41 1.01 9.89
CA PRO A 98 35.69 0.91 11.15
C PRO A 98 35.13 -0.51 11.36
N VAL A 99 35.05 -0.96 12.60
CA VAL A 99 34.32 -2.20 12.96
C VAL A 99 32.85 -2.07 12.57
N LEU A 100 32.33 -3.08 11.88
CA LEU A 100 30.90 -3.21 11.60
C LEU A 100 30.19 -3.79 12.82
N PHE A 101 29.14 -3.11 13.28
CA PHE A 101 28.35 -3.50 14.44
C PHE A 101 27.08 -4.25 14.04
N GLU A 102 26.72 -5.27 14.82
CA GLU A 102 25.47 -6.04 14.64
C GLU A 102 24.26 -5.29 15.20
N SER A 103 24.46 -4.51 16.27
CA SER A 103 23.44 -3.69 16.90
C SER A 103 24.07 -2.54 17.66
N GLY A 104 23.32 -1.45 17.85
CA GLY A 104 23.74 -0.28 18.59
C GLY A 104 22.55 0.45 19.21
N THR A 105 22.68 0.88 20.46
CA THR A 105 21.72 1.76 21.14
C THR A 105 22.41 3.05 21.58
N VAL A 106 21.63 4.12 21.73
CA VAL A 106 22.11 5.41 22.22
C VAL A 106 21.10 6.04 23.19
N GLN A 107 21.61 6.65 24.26
CA GLN A 107 20.84 7.36 25.28
C GLN A 107 21.43 8.75 25.51
N CYS A 108 20.56 9.70 25.86
CA CYS A 108 20.91 11.03 26.32
C CYS A 108 20.61 11.15 27.83
N ILE A 109 21.49 11.85 28.55
CA ILE A 109 21.31 12.29 29.93
C ILE A 109 21.30 13.82 29.85
N ALA A 110 20.23 14.48 30.29
CA ALA A 110 20.11 15.93 30.30
C ALA A 110 19.44 16.38 31.59
N LEU A 111 20.22 17.05 32.45
CA LEU A 111 19.76 17.60 33.73
C LEU A 111 19.05 16.55 34.61
N ASN A 112 17.72 16.60 34.73
CA ASN A 112 16.91 15.68 35.55
C ASN A 112 16.39 14.44 34.78
N LEU A 113 16.67 14.29 33.49
CA LEU A 113 16.10 13.24 32.64
C LEU A 113 17.18 12.41 31.92
N GLN A 114 17.03 11.09 31.94
CA GLN A 114 17.86 10.15 31.17
C GLN A 114 16.97 9.22 30.34
N GLY A 115 17.31 9.02 29.07
CA GLY A 115 16.67 8.03 28.21
C GLY A 115 17.04 8.19 26.73
N SER A 116 16.45 7.35 25.88
CA SER A 116 16.53 7.50 24.42
C SER A 116 15.53 8.53 23.90
N GLY A 117 15.55 8.83 22.60
CA GLY A 117 14.49 9.61 21.96
C GLY A 117 13.08 9.05 22.26
N GLY A 118 12.15 9.96 22.58
CA GLY A 118 10.79 9.65 23.04
C GLY A 118 10.61 9.70 24.56
N THR A 119 11.67 9.89 25.35
CA THR A 119 11.58 9.93 26.82
C THR A 119 10.95 11.24 27.31
N VAL A 120 9.92 11.15 28.15
CA VAL A 120 9.22 12.30 28.76
C VAL A 120 9.46 12.28 30.28
N ALA A 121 9.67 13.44 30.90
CA ALA A 121 9.72 13.56 32.35
C ALA A 121 8.35 13.31 32.98
N VAL A 122 8.31 12.59 34.10
CA VAL A 122 7.11 12.51 34.95
C VAL A 122 6.86 13.89 35.55
N GLU A 123 5.62 14.38 35.46
CA GLU A 123 5.24 15.70 35.99
C GLU A 123 5.53 15.77 37.51
N PRO A 124 6.45 16.66 37.95
CA PRO A 124 6.87 16.68 39.35
C PRO A 124 5.95 17.58 40.20
N PRO A 125 5.92 17.38 41.53
CA PRO A 125 5.12 18.20 42.43
C PRO A 125 5.45 19.70 42.34
N PRO A 126 4.48 20.61 42.60
CA PRO A 126 4.74 22.05 42.60
C PRO A 126 5.93 22.44 43.48
N GLY A 127 6.92 23.11 42.88
CA GLY A 127 8.16 23.54 43.56
C GLY A 127 9.31 22.51 43.56
N ALA A 128 9.13 21.33 42.99
CA ALA A 128 10.22 20.37 42.77
C ALA A 128 11.01 20.71 41.49
N PHE A 129 12.29 20.31 41.45
CA PHE A 129 13.20 20.60 40.34
C PHE A 129 12.75 19.91 39.03
N ASN A 130 12.43 20.71 38.03
CA ASN A 130 12.10 20.28 36.67
C ASN A 130 12.91 21.13 35.69
N ALA A 131 13.61 20.52 34.74
CA ALA A 131 14.51 21.25 33.85
C ALA A 131 14.42 20.76 32.39
N THR A 132 14.64 19.47 32.15
CA THR A 132 14.34 18.79 30.89
C THR A 132 13.00 18.09 31.01
N GLN A 133 12.05 18.50 30.17
CA GLN A 133 10.70 17.96 30.10
C GLN A 133 10.61 16.77 29.14
N GLN A 134 11.39 16.78 28.06
CA GLN A 134 11.37 15.73 27.04
C GLN A 134 12.72 15.59 26.32
N ILE A 135 13.10 14.35 26.01
CA ILE A 135 14.19 13.98 25.09
C ILE A 135 13.55 13.37 23.84
N LEU A 136 13.65 14.07 22.71
CA LEU A 136 13.33 13.59 21.37
C LEU A 136 14.62 13.23 20.61
N GLY A 137 14.50 12.45 19.54
CA GLY A 137 15.62 12.09 18.67
C GLY A 137 15.88 10.59 18.57
N ALA A 138 17.15 10.20 18.52
CA ALA A 138 17.58 8.83 18.26
C ALA A 138 17.46 7.90 19.49
N SER A 139 17.13 6.64 19.23
CA SER A 139 17.28 5.49 20.16
C SER A 139 18.33 4.49 19.67
N THR A 140 18.55 4.44 18.36
CA THR A 140 19.65 3.76 17.67
C THR A 140 20.46 4.79 16.87
N PRO A 141 21.80 4.74 16.88
CA PRO A 141 22.62 5.59 16.02
C PRO A 141 22.51 5.17 14.55
N SER A 142 23.15 5.91 13.64
CA SER A 142 23.12 5.65 12.19
C SER A 142 23.68 4.29 11.75
N MET A 143 24.47 3.60 12.61
CA MET A 143 25.12 2.31 12.33
C MET A 143 26.05 2.31 11.10
N ASP A 144 26.46 3.49 10.62
CA ASP A 144 27.42 3.69 9.54
C ASP A 144 28.84 3.93 10.09
N ALA A 145 29.76 4.40 9.23
CA ALA A 145 31.14 4.72 9.62
C ALA A 145 31.26 5.90 10.61
N GLU A 146 30.22 6.75 10.74
CA GLU A 146 30.23 7.95 11.59
C GLU A 146 29.43 7.78 12.89
N ASN A 147 28.53 6.79 12.96
CA ASN A 147 27.71 6.44 14.13
C ASN A 147 27.01 7.66 14.76
N ARG A 148 26.31 8.41 13.91
CA ARG A 148 25.63 9.66 14.26
C ARG A 148 24.38 9.41 15.10
N ALA A 149 24.10 10.32 16.02
CA ALA A 149 22.85 10.35 16.80
C ALA A 149 22.41 11.79 17.03
N ALA A 150 21.18 12.11 16.62
CA ALA A 150 20.58 13.44 16.82
C ALA A 150 19.60 13.43 18.00
N PHE A 151 19.56 14.51 18.76
CA PHE A 151 18.70 14.73 19.91
C PHE A 151 18.08 16.12 19.88
N SER A 152 16.89 16.24 20.44
CA SER A 152 16.21 17.51 20.71
C SER A 152 15.63 17.48 22.11
N LEU A 153 15.92 18.50 22.91
CA LEU A 153 15.50 18.62 24.30
C LEU A 153 14.46 19.73 24.43
N THR A 154 13.31 19.41 25.02
CA THR A 154 12.33 20.41 25.47
C THR A 154 12.66 20.77 26.91
N LEU A 155 12.92 22.04 27.19
CA LEU A 155 13.34 22.54 28.50
C LEU A 155 12.29 23.49 29.11
N SER A 156 12.12 23.38 30.43
CA SER A 156 11.38 24.37 31.22
C SER A 156 12.12 25.72 31.27
N GLN A 157 11.53 26.71 31.93
CA GLN A 157 12.19 27.99 32.21
C GLN A 157 13.48 27.80 33.03
N GLU A 158 13.44 26.94 34.05
CA GLU A 158 14.60 26.62 34.88
C GLU A 158 15.66 25.91 34.06
N GLY A 159 15.29 24.89 33.26
CA GLY A 159 16.23 24.16 32.41
C GLY A 159 16.86 25.03 31.32
N SER A 160 16.07 25.90 30.71
CA SER A 160 16.51 26.90 29.73
C SER A 160 17.54 27.86 30.34
N THR A 161 17.26 28.38 31.54
CA THR A 161 18.16 29.29 32.27
C THR A 161 19.42 28.58 32.77
N ILE A 162 19.30 27.34 33.24
CA ILE A 162 20.44 26.52 33.69
C ILE A 162 21.34 26.18 32.50
N LEU A 163 20.78 25.83 31.34
CA LEU A 163 21.59 25.52 30.16
C LEU A 163 22.29 26.77 29.60
N GLU A 164 21.62 27.94 29.61
CA GLU A 164 22.21 29.25 29.29
C GLU A 164 23.43 29.54 30.19
N GLN A 165 23.25 29.48 31.51
CA GLN A 165 24.33 29.72 32.47
C GLN A 165 25.43 28.65 32.46
N ALA A 166 25.07 27.39 32.21
CA ALA A 166 26.02 26.29 32.08
C ALA A 166 26.90 26.43 30.82
N PHE A 167 26.35 26.97 29.73
CA PHE A 167 27.07 27.20 28.48
C PHE A 167 28.05 28.39 28.59
N GLU A 168 27.65 29.47 29.27
CA GLU A 168 28.53 30.58 29.63
C GLU A 168 29.75 30.08 30.41
N ASN A 169 29.51 29.28 31.47
CA ASN A 169 30.54 28.78 32.40
C ASN A 169 31.26 27.48 31.95
N GLY A 170 30.97 26.95 30.75
CA GLY A 170 31.67 25.77 30.19
C GLY A 170 31.34 24.42 30.84
N LEU A 171 30.19 24.29 31.51
CA LEU A 171 29.77 23.11 32.27
C LEU A 171 28.36 22.63 31.91
N ALA A 172 28.11 22.34 30.63
CA ALA A 172 26.82 21.79 30.20
C ALA A 172 26.59 20.34 30.70
N PRO A 173 25.56 20.08 31.54
CA PRO A 173 25.25 18.77 32.12
C PRO A 173 24.37 17.94 31.16
N ILE A 174 24.86 17.78 29.94
CA ILE A 174 24.29 16.87 28.94
C ILE A 174 25.34 15.79 28.65
N GLY A 175 24.94 14.53 28.59
CA GLY A 175 25.80 13.39 28.28
C GLY A 175 25.15 12.46 27.28
N VAL A 176 25.94 11.79 26.46
CA VAL A 176 25.46 10.78 25.50
C VAL A 176 26.23 9.48 25.71
N LEU A 177 25.47 8.39 25.83
CA LEU A 177 25.95 7.04 26.06
C LEU A 177 25.56 6.17 24.87
N TYR A 178 26.54 5.53 24.25
CA TYR A 178 26.33 4.54 23.21
C TYR A 178 26.61 3.13 23.75
N SER A 179 26.00 2.10 23.14
CA SER A 179 26.33 0.70 23.39
C SER A 179 26.17 -0.13 22.13
N PHE A 180 27.25 -0.73 21.63
CA PHE A 180 27.30 -1.53 20.41
C PHE A 180 27.69 -2.98 20.66
N THR A 181 27.22 -3.88 19.79
CA THR A 181 27.63 -5.29 19.74
C THR A 181 28.38 -5.59 18.44
N TYR A 182 29.51 -6.29 18.52
CA TYR A 182 30.28 -6.76 17.37
C TYR A 182 30.81 -8.19 17.58
N THR A 183 31.16 -8.88 16.50
CA THR A 183 31.72 -10.23 16.54
C THR A 183 33.12 -10.27 15.95
N GLY A 184 34.01 -11.06 16.56
CA GLY A 184 35.36 -11.31 16.07
C GLY A 184 35.80 -12.77 16.23
N MET A 185 36.81 -13.16 15.45
CA MET A 185 37.44 -14.48 15.51
C MET A 185 38.32 -14.57 16.77
N ARG A 186 38.09 -15.55 17.64
CA ARG A 186 39.06 -15.93 18.67
C ARG A 186 40.25 -16.65 18.01
N PRO A 187 41.51 -16.40 18.43
CA PRO A 187 42.66 -17.18 17.95
C PRO A 187 42.46 -18.68 18.20
N ALA A 188 43.14 -19.48 17.38
CA ALA A 188 43.08 -20.94 17.43
C ALA A 188 43.50 -21.49 18.80
N LEU A 189 42.59 -22.21 19.45
CA LEU A 189 42.90 -23.04 20.61
C LEU A 189 43.79 -24.17 20.15
N GLU A 190 45.04 -24.20 20.61
CA GLU A 190 46.00 -25.26 20.32
C GLU A 190 46.23 -26.09 21.60
N VAL A 191 45.86 -27.37 21.56
CA VAL A 191 45.96 -28.31 22.69
C VAL A 191 46.83 -29.50 22.31
N GLU A 192 47.79 -29.82 23.17
CA GLU A 192 48.66 -31.00 23.10
C GLU A 192 48.27 -31.99 24.22
N ILE A 193 47.70 -33.15 23.86
CA ILE A 193 47.33 -34.20 24.82
C ILE A 193 48.32 -35.36 24.68
N THR A 194 49.07 -35.68 25.74
CA THR A 194 49.98 -36.83 25.82
C THR A 194 49.44 -37.87 26.79
N ALA A 195 49.18 -39.09 26.32
CA ALA A 195 48.64 -40.18 27.13
C ALA A 195 49.56 -41.41 27.15
N ASP A 196 49.76 -41.98 28.35
CA ASP A 196 50.47 -43.24 28.58
C ASP A 196 49.47 -44.40 28.63
N LEU A 197 49.35 -45.10 27.51
CA LEU A 197 48.29 -46.07 27.27
C LEU A 197 48.42 -47.32 28.17
N GLU A 198 49.62 -47.64 28.64
CA GLU A 198 49.89 -48.78 29.51
C GLU A 198 49.45 -48.51 30.95
N MET A 199 49.77 -47.32 31.48
CA MET A 199 49.26 -46.91 32.80
C MET A 199 47.72 -46.80 32.81
N ILE A 200 47.13 -46.24 31.76
CA ILE A 200 45.67 -46.13 31.58
C ILE A 200 45.02 -47.52 31.54
N PHE A 201 45.53 -48.44 30.71
CA PHE A 201 44.99 -49.79 30.59
C PHE A 201 45.09 -50.58 31.90
N ASN A 202 46.23 -50.50 32.60
CA ASN A 202 46.44 -51.21 33.88
C ASN A 202 45.50 -50.69 34.97
N HIS A 203 45.23 -49.38 35.03
CA HIS A 203 44.30 -48.78 35.99
C HIS A 203 42.87 -49.31 35.80
N PHE A 204 42.38 -49.36 34.56
CA PHE A 204 41.06 -49.92 34.28
C PHE A 204 41.00 -51.45 34.47
N SER A 205 42.06 -52.17 34.12
CA SER A 205 42.14 -53.62 34.29
C SER A 205 42.06 -54.04 35.77
N ALA A 206 42.80 -53.36 36.65
CA ALA A 206 42.76 -53.63 38.09
C ALA A 206 41.38 -53.37 38.73
N SER A 207 40.57 -52.48 38.15
CA SER A 207 39.21 -52.21 38.64
C SER A 207 38.18 -53.29 38.26
N LEU A 208 38.45 -54.10 37.22
CA LEU A 208 37.51 -55.10 36.69
C LEU A 208 37.52 -56.42 37.47
N GLU A 209 38.55 -56.69 38.29
CA GLU A 209 38.58 -57.86 39.18
C GLU A 209 37.75 -57.65 40.48
N ALA A 210 37.19 -56.46 40.70
CA ALA A 210 36.46 -56.08 41.92
C ALA A 210 34.98 -55.70 41.68
N GLN A 211 34.14 -56.72 41.49
CA GLN A 211 32.66 -56.71 41.53
C GLN A 211 31.85 -55.92 40.46
N TYR A 212 30.71 -56.52 40.09
CA TYR A 212 29.76 -56.08 39.05
C TYR A 212 28.85 -54.91 39.49
N GLN A 213 29.40 -53.71 39.71
CA GLN A 213 28.62 -52.46 39.84
C GLN A 213 29.36 -51.28 39.18
N TRP A 214 29.26 -51.16 37.85
CA TRP A 214 29.82 -50.02 37.09
C TRP A 214 28.71 -49.11 36.55
N ILE A 215 28.81 -47.81 36.85
CA ILE A 215 27.91 -46.75 36.38
C ILE A 215 28.78 -45.64 35.76
N ARG A 216 28.24 -44.90 34.78
CA ARG A 216 28.92 -43.84 34.00
C ARG A 216 29.77 -42.87 34.85
N ALA A 217 29.30 -42.51 36.05
CA ALA A 217 30.02 -41.64 36.99
C ALA A 217 31.36 -42.19 37.51
N GLY A 218 31.56 -43.52 37.55
CA GLY A 218 32.83 -44.13 37.94
C GLY A 218 33.92 -43.98 36.88
N ILE A 219 33.53 -43.80 35.61
CA ILE A 219 34.46 -43.60 34.49
C ILE A 219 35.08 -42.20 34.57
N ASP A 220 34.27 -41.18 34.84
CA ASP A 220 34.74 -39.79 34.97
C ASP A 220 35.78 -39.65 36.11
N ALA A 221 35.50 -40.25 37.27
CA ALA A 221 36.45 -40.27 38.39
C ALA A 221 37.77 -41.02 38.09
N ALA A 222 37.72 -42.07 37.26
CA ALA A 222 38.92 -42.81 36.85
C ALA A 222 39.80 -42.01 35.88
N PHE A 223 39.21 -41.29 34.92
CA PHE A 223 39.98 -40.42 34.01
C PHE A 223 40.60 -39.22 34.73
N GLU A 224 39.92 -38.63 35.72
CA GLU A 224 40.51 -37.61 36.61
C GLU A 224 41.68 -38.16 37.43
N SER A 225 41.54 -39.36 38.01
CA SER A 225 42.64 -40.07 38.69
C SER A 225 43.83 -40.30 37.74
N LEU A 226 43.60 -40.63 36.47
CA LEU A 226 44.64 -40.80 35.47
C LEU A 226 45.33 -39.49 35.04
N LYS A 227 44.61 -38.36 35.03
CA LYS A 227 45.19 -37.01 34.89
C LYS A 227 46.07 -36.67 36.10
N GLN A 228 45.58 -36.87 37.32
CA GLN A 228 46.32 -36.58 38.56
C GLN A 228 47.58 -37.45 38.72
N ASN A 229 47.51 -38.74 38.36
CA ASN A 229 48.65 -39.66 38.40
C ASN A 229 49.63 -39.48 37.22
N GLY A 230 49.41 -38.48 36.36
CA GLY A 230 50.32 -38.11 35.26
C GLY A 230 50.34 -39.06 34.06
N ALA A 231 49.41 -40.02 34.01
CA ALA A 231 49.20 -40.94 32.89
C ALA A 231 48.50 -40.25 31.71
N ILE A 232 47.72 -39.20 31.97
CA ILE A 232 47.22 -38.26 30.96
C ILE A 232 47.79 -36.88 31.29
N LYS A 233 48.45 -36.25 30.31
CA LYS A 233 48.94 -34.87 30.42
C LYS A 233 48.31 -34.04 29.30
N ILE A 234 47.67 -32.95 29.68
CA ILE A 234 47.08 -31.98 28.76
C ILE A 234 47.90 -30.71 28.91
N LYS A 235 48.26 -30.09 27.78
CA LYS A 235 48.97 -28.82 27.74
C LYS A 235 48.25 -27.92 26.74
N ILE A 236 47.82 -26.76 27.20
CA ILE A 236 47.22 -25.73 26.35
C ILE A 236 48.31 -24.76 25.95
N ILE A 237 48.42 -24.50 24.64
CA ILE A 237 49.48 -23.66 24.08
C ILE A 237 49.01 -22.21 23.94
N ASN A 238 47.72 -21.99 23.64
CA ASN A 238 47.10 -20.66 23.54
C ASN A 238 45.84 -20.57 24.42
N PHE A 239 45.81 -19.62 25.37
CA PHE A 239 44.63 -19.30 26.20
C PHE A 239 44.58 -17.82 26.54
N THR A 240 43.41 -17.30 26.94
CA THR A 240 43.22 -15.85 27.19
C THR A 240 43.22 -15.43 28.67
N GLY A 241 43.21 -16.40 29.60
CA GLY A 241 43.38 -16.21 31.04
C GLY A 241 43.13 -17.51 31.82
N GLU A 242 43.47 -17.57 33.12
CA GLU A 242 43.46 -18.81 33.93
C GLU A 242 42.09 -19.54 33.96
N ALA A 243 40.98 -18.79 33.95
CA ALA A 243 39.63 -19.37 33.91
C ALA A 243 39.27 -19.99 32.55
N ASP A 244 39.82 -19.43 31.45
CA ASP A 244 39.68 -19.96 30.09
C ASP A 244 40.55 -21.22 29.97
N GLU A 245 41.81 -21.19 30.43
CA GLU A 245 42.72 -22.34 30.47
C GLU A 245 42.08 -23.56 31.14
N LYS A 246 41.55 -23.42 32.35
CA LYS A 246 40.89 -24.54 33.05
C LYS A 246 39.67 -25.09 32.30
N THR A 247 38.84 -24.21 31.75
CA THR A 247 37.65 -24.62 30.98
C THR A 247 38.03 -25.43 29.74
N GLN A 248 39.13 -25.07 29.09
CA GLN A 248 39.66 -25.77 27.90
C GLN A 248 40.37 -27.08 28.28
N GLU A 249 41.01 -27.19 29.46
CA GLU A 249 41.57 -28.46 29.94
C GLU A 249 40.48 -29.50 30.20
N ASP A 250 39.39 -29.09 30.84
CA ASP A 250 38.27 -29.95 31.20
C ASP A 250 37.56 -30.46 29.91
N TRP A 251 37.40 -29.59 28.90
CA TRP A 251 36.94 -29.98 27.56
C TRP A 251 37.88 -30.99 26.88
N ALA A 252 39.19 -30.73 26.90
CA ALA A 252 40.18 -31.59 26.27
C ALA A 252 40.24 -33.00 26.91
N LEU A 253 40.07 -33.09 28.24
CA LEU A 253 39.99 -34.36 28.95
C LEU A 253 38.71 -35.13 28.57
N ALA A 254 37.56 -34.44 28.50
CA ALA A 254 36.30 -35.05 28.12
C ALA A 254 36.32 -35.58 26.68
N PHE A 255 36.92 -34.84 25.74
CA PHE A 255 37.13 -35.27 24.36
C PHE A 255 38.00 -36.54 24.29
N PHE A 256 39.18 -36.52 24.93
CA PHE A 256 40.09 -37.67 24.92
C PHE A 256 39.47 -38.93 25.56
N LYS A 257 38.71 -38.75 26.65
CA LYS A 257 37.95 -39.82 27.30
C LYS A 257 36.99 -40.51 26.33
N ASP A 258 36.14 -39.74 25.64
CA ASP A 258 35.12 -40.29 24.74
C ASP A 258 35.77 -41.00 23.53
N GLU A 259 36.86 -40.45 22.98
CA GLU A 259 37.60 -41.08 21.88
C GLU A 259 38.26 -42.41 22.31
N LEU A 260 38.85 -42.47 23.50
CA LEU A 260 39.47 -43.70 24.03
C LEU A 260 38.42 -44.78 24.31
N LEU A 261 37.30 -44.40 24.94
CA LEU A 261 36.21 -45.32 25.29
C LEU A 261 35.60 -45.98 24.04
N GLN A 262 35.33 -45.19 22.99
CA GLN A 262 34.80 -45.72 21.72
C GLN A 262 35.78 -46.68 21.03
N LYS A 263 37.09 -46.50 21.20
CA LYS A 263 38.11 -47.34 20.57
C LYS A 263 38.38 -48.66 21.32
N TRP A 264 38.19 -48.71 22.63
CA TRP A 264 38.65 -49.83 23.47
C TRP A 264 37.54 -50.76 24.01
N PHE A 265 36.26 -50.36 23.99
CA PHE A 265 35.15 -51.09 24.60
C PHE A 265 33.94 -51.31 23.66
N GLU A 266 33.22 -52.43 23.84
CA GLU A 266 31.95 -52.72 23.14
C GLU A 266 30.80 -53.09 24.12
N PRO A 267 29.54 -52.72 23.80
CA PRO A 267 28.35 -53.12 24.56
C PRO A 267 27.74 -54.45 24.06
N THR A 268 27.04 -55.22 24.91
CA THR A 268 26.39 -56.50 24.50
C THR A 268 25.15 -56.85 25.34
N PHE A 269 24.17 -57.56 24.75
CA PHE A 269 22.96 -58.12 25.38
C PHE A 269 22.57 -59.46 24.71
N THR A 270 21.97 -60.41 25.46
CA THR A 270 21.35 -61.63 24.89
C THR A 270 20.18 -62.14 25.76
N PRO A 271 18.98 -62.52 25.22
CA PRO A 271 17.84 -62.94 26.03
C PRO A 271 17.56 -64.47 26.08
N GLY A 272 17.43 -65.03 27.30
CA GLY A 272 16.40 -66.02 27.70
C GLY A 272 16.59 -67.54 27.47
N GLN A 273 16.72 -68.33 28.57
CA GLN A 273 16.13 -69.69 28.69
C GLN A 273 16.10 -70.23 30.16
N LEU A 274 15.15 -71.16 30.43
CA LEU A 274 14.85 -71.89 31.71
C LEU A 274 14.07 -71.09 32.81
N ALA A 275 12.97 -71.57 33.43
CA ALA A 275 12.11 -72.76 33.23
C ALA A 275 10.67 -72.57 33.82
N SER A 276 9.72 -73.44 33.43
CA SER A 276 8.24 -73.45 33.68
C SER A 276 7.82 -73.91 35.13
N PRO A 277 6.52 -74.07 35.57
CA PRO A 277 5.26 -74.28 34.79
C PRO A 277 3.85 -73.82 35.32
N MET A 278 2.81 -74.02 34.47
CA MET A 278 1.34 -74.14 34.72
C MET A 278 0.55 -72.86 35.16
N THR A 279 -0.74 -72.60 34.79
CA THR A 279 -1.85 -73.43 34.20
C THR A 279 -2.91 -72.59 33.43
N GLN A 280 -3.86 -73.27 32.74
CA GLN A 280 -5.12 -72.83 32.05
C GLN A 280 -6.08 -71.92 32.88
N ALA A 281 -7.11 -71.20 32.35
CA ALA A 281 -7.60 -70.91 30.97
C ALA A 281 -8.64 -69.74 30.90
N ASP A 282 -8.82 -69.19 29.68
CA ASP A 282 -9.95 -68.45 29.04
C ASP A 282 -10.75 -67.30 29.77
N PRO A 283 -10.69 -66.04 29.29
CA PRO A 283 -11.31 -64.87 29.94
C PRO A 283 -12.59 -64.33 29.25
N LEU A 284 -13.75 -64.97 29.45
CA LEU A 284 -15.04 -64.48 28.91
C LEU A 284 -16.09 -64.02 29.95
N ALA A 285 -15.73 -63.95 31.24
CA ALA A 285 -16.68 -63.70 32.34
C ALA A 285 -16.61 -62.31 33.01
N GLU A 286 -15.53 -61.54 32.83
CA GLU A 286 -15.25 -60.38 33.70
C GLU A 286 -15.57 -59.00 33.08
N VAL A 287 -15.92 -58.97 31.78
CA VAL A 287 -16.31 -57.73 31.05
C VAL A 287 -17.67 -57.17 31.51
N ALA A 288 -18.45 -57.92 32.29
CA ALA A 288 -19.81 -57.55 32.67
C ALA A 288 -19.95 -56.68 33.94
N ARG A 289 -18.87 -56.35 34.67
CA ARG A 289 -18.99 -55.82 36.06
C ARG A 289 -18.53 -54.40 36.37
N PHE A 290 -17.80 -53.68 35.51
CA PHE A 290 -17.21 -52.38 35.89
C PHE A 290 -17.68 -51.15 35.10
N THR A 291 -18.54 -51.32 34.10
CA THR A 291 -19.27 -50.21 33.44
C THR A 291 -20.57 -49.85 34.18
N ARG A 292 -20.46 -49.36 35.42
CA ARG A 292 -21.64 -48.87 36.18
C ARG A 292 -21.44 -47.67 37.11
N GLU A 293 -20.22 -47.31 37.51
CA GLU A 293 -20.02 -46.33 38.62
C GLU A 293 -19.17 -45.10 38.23
N THR A 294 -19.41 -44.55 37.04
CA THR A 294 -19.11 -43.12 36.79
C THR A 294 -20.29 -42.28 37.22
N LEU A 295 -20.29 -41.70 38.44
CA LEU A 295 -21.09 -40.51 38.83
C LEU A 295 -20.85 -40.11 40.31
N ARG A 296 -20.76 -38.80 40.57
CA ARG A 296 -20.45 -38.11 41.86
C ARG A 296 -18.98 -38.25 42.30
N GLY A 297 -18.31 -37.24 42.87
CA GLY A 297 -18.70 -35.87 43.21
C GLY A 297 -18.06 -35.43 44.54
N GLU A 298 -17.65 -34.17 44.64
CA GLU A 298 -17.23 -33.43 45.87
C GLU A 298 -15.83 -33.67 46.48
N ARG A 299 -15.38 -32.64 47.23
CA ARG A 299 -14.17 -32.51 48.09
C ARG A 299 -14.63 -31.76 49.35
N PRO A 300 -14.37 -32.21 50.61
CA PRO A 300 -13.35 -31.53 51.44
C PRO A 300 -12.72 -32.31 52.66
N ALA A 301 -11.69 -31.66 53.25
CA ALA A 301 -11.26 -31.63 54.68
C ALA A 301 -10.60 -32.84 55.43
N ALA A 302 -9.35 -32.61 55.94
CA ALA A 302 -8.76 -32.76 57.31
C ALA A 302 -9.20 -33.87 58.33
N PRO A 303 -8.53 -34.11 59.50
CA PRO A 303 -7.12 -33.91 59.95
C PRO A 303 -6.46 -35.09 60.76
N GLY A 304 -5.12 -35.02 60.96
CA GLY A 304 -4.34 -35.30 62.21
C GLY A 304 -4.43 -36.59 63.06
N ALA A 305 -3.27 -37.15 63.46
CA ALA A 305 -3.11 -38.05 64.62
C ALA A 305 -1.66 -38.09 65.20
N THR A 306 -1.56 -38.41 66.50
CA THR A 306 -0.33 -38.38 67.35
C THR A 306 -0.32 -39.66 68.22
N GLY A 307 0.80 -40.27 68.64
CA GLY A 307 2.23 -39.98 68.49
C GLY A 307 2.98 -40.37 69.80
N ALA A 308 4.19 -40.94 69.74
CA ALA A 308 4.80 -41.63 70.90
C ALA A 308 6.33 -41.40 71.11
N THR A 309 6.67 -41.09 72.37
CA THR A 309 8.00 -41.05 73.04
C THR A 309 8.62 -42.46 73.15
N GLY A 310 9.93 -42.73 73.27
CA GLY A 310 11.17 -41.93 73.31
C GLY A 310 12.27 -42.68 74.12
N ALA A 311 13.56 -42.30 74.01
CA ALA A 311 14.65 -42.79 74.87
C ALA A 311 15.81 -41.77 74.95
N THR A 312 16.52 -41.70 76.08
CA THR A 312 17.48 -40.63 76.42
C THR A 312 18.83 -41.17 76.93
N GLY A 313 19.93 -40.47 76.65
CA GLY A 313 21.24 -40.61 77.32
C GLY A 313 22.40 -40.11 76.44
N ALA A 314 23.34 -39.27 76.89
CA ALA A 314 23.54 -38.66 78.21
C ALA A 314 24.24 -37.27 78.11
N THR A 315 24.16 -36.47 79.17
CA THR A 315 24.68 -35.08 79.26
C THR A 315 26.09 -35.02 79.88
N GLY A 316 26.93 -34.11 79.39
CA GLY A 316 28.16 -33.62 80.05
C GLY A 316 28.04 -32.12 80.38
N ALA A 317 28.69 -31.64 81.45
CA ALA A 317 28.19 -30.51 82.24
C ALA A 317 28.74 -29.09 81.96
N THR A 318 27.92 -28.14 82.40
CA THR A 318 27.98 -26.67 82.52
C THR A 318 29.31 -25.99 82.86
N GLY A 319 29.48 -24.78 82.30
CA GLY A 319 30.20 -23.65 82.93
C GLY A 319 29.55 -22.31 82.53
N ALA A 320 29.18 -21.46 83.48
CA ALA A 320 28.47 -20.20 83.23
C ALA A 320 29.23 -18.98 83.80
N THR A 321 29.31 -17.89 83.03
CA THR A 321 29.62 -16.47 83.38
C THR A 321 29.67 -15.72 82.02
N GLY A 322 29.22 -14.48 81.82
CA GLY A 322 28.53 -13.49 82.65
C GLY A 322 28.14 -12.29 81.75
N ALA A 323 27.26 -11.40 82.20
CA ALA A 323 26.73 -10.33 81.34
C ALA A 323 27.79 -9.31 80.90
N THR A 324 27.79 -8.92 79.61
CA THR A 324 28.62 -7.83 79.09
C THR A 324 27.78 -6.59 78.86
N GLY A 325 28.12 -5.50 79.55
CA GLY A 325 27.55 -4.16 79.36
C GLY A 325 28.22 -3.39 78.22
N ALA A 326 27.59 -2.28 77.84
CA ALA A 326 27.87 -1.48 76.63
C ALA A 326 29.34 -1.12 76.35
N THR A 327 29.68 -1.05 75.07
CA THR A 327 30.74 -0.18 74.51
C THR A 327 30.29 0.31 73.15
N GLY A 328 30.38 1.62 72.90
CA GLY A 328 29.94 2.26 71.66
C GLY A 328 31.09 2.61 70.72
N ALA A 329 30.84 2.41 69.42
CA ALA A 329 31.46 3.03 68.24
C ALA A 329 33.00 3.04 68.08
N THR A 330 33.49 2.37 67.03
CA THR A 330 34.43 2.93 66.04
C THR A 330 34.39 2.12 64.73
N GLY A 331 34.22 2.82 63.60
CA GLY A 331 34.74 2.49 62.26
C GLY A 331 34.41 1.15 61.59
N ALA A 332 33.51 1.16 60.60
CA ALA A 332 33.41 0.08 59.61
C ALA A 332 34.39 0.32 58.43
N THR A 333 35.40 -0.55 58.29
CA THR A 333 36.17 -0.70 57.05
C THR A 333 35.65 -1.95 56.31
N GLY A 334 35.62 -1.90 54.97
CA GLY A 334 34.75 -2.74 54.14
C GLY A 334 35.06 -4.23 54.09
N ALA A 335 34.04 -5.01 53.70
CA ALA A 335 34.13 -6.46 53.50
C ALA A 335 34.25 -6.83 52.02
N THR A 336 35.17 -7.75 51.72
CA THR A 336 35.25 -8.46 50.42
C THR A 336 34.20 -9.58 50.38
N GLY A 337 33.73 -9.93 49.17
CA GLY A 337 32.48 -10.65 48.94
C GLY A 337 32.40 -12.11 49.42
N ALA A 338 31.16 -12.59 49.58
CA ALA A 338 30.83 -13.96 49.94
C ALA A 338 30.52 -14.82 48.70
N THR A 339 30.96 -16.08 48.74
CA THR A 339 30.78 -17.09 47.68
C THR A 339 29.31 -17.49 47.51
N GLY A 340 28.84 -17.54 46.26
CA GLY A 340 27.43 -17.82 45.93
C GLY A 340 27.03 -19.29 46.06
N THR A 341 25.79 -19.52 46.49
CA THR A 341 25.10 -20.82 46.43
C THR A 341 24.52 -21.07 45.04
N GLY A 342 24.69 -22.29 44.52
CA GLY A 342 24.25 -22.64 43.16
C GLY A 342 22.72 -22.63 43.00
N THR A 343 22.23 -21.88 42.02
CA THR A 343 20.91 -22.06 41.40
C THR A 343 20.98 -23.13 40.30
N PRO A 344 19.86 -23.77 39.91
CA PRO A 344 19.87 -24.73 38.81
C PRO A 344 20.37 -24.06 37.53
N ALA A 345 21.16 -24.77 36.72
CA ALA A 345 21.69 -24.23 35.47
C ALA A 345 20.53 -23.76 34.56
N THR A 346 20.34 -22.45 34.49
CA THR A 346 19.37 -21.80 33.62
C THR A 346 19.84 -21.98 32.18
N ARG A 347 19.25 -22.96 31.48
CA ARG A 347 19.42 -23.10 30.03
C ARG A 347 19.09 -21.74 29.41
N GLN A 348 20.07 -21.12 28.75
CA GLN A 348 19.87 -19.85 28.08
C GLN A 348 18.71 -20.01 27.08
N PRO A 349 17.63 -19.22 27.19
CA PRO A 349 16.52 -19.34 26.27
C PRO A 349 16.97 -18.86 24.88
N ALA A 350 16.24 -19.23 23.84
CA ALA A 350 16.59 -18.82 22.48
C ALA A 350 16.65 -17.30 22.36
N THR A 351 17.37 -16.79 21.37
CA THR A 351 17.43 -15.36 21.08
C THR A 351 16.91 -15.13 19.67
N LEU A 352 15.77 -14.46 19.55
CA LEU A 352 15.26 -14.02 18.25
C LEU A 352 16.25 -13.04 17.64
N THR A 353 16.91 -13.46 16.57
CA THR A 353 17.89 -12.66 15.83
C THR A 353 17.27 -12.32 14.47
N THR A 354 17.06 -11.04 14.21
CA THR A 354 16.49 -10.56 12.95
C THR A 354 17.55 -10.61 11.84
N THR A 355 17.36 -11.47 10.84
CA THR A 355 18.31 -11.67 9.73
C THR A 355 18.11 -10.69 8.57
N SER A 356 16.87 -10.27 8.33
CA SER A 356 16.52 -9.23 7.35
C SER A 356 15.16 -8.61 7.70
N VAL A 357 14.93 -7.37 7.23
CA VAL A 357 13.65 -6.65 7.38
C VAL A 357 13.47 -5.76 6.15
N THR A 358 12.33 -5.86 5.46
CA THR A 358 11.99 -5.00 4.34
C THR A 358 10.53 -4.55 4.44
N PRO A 359 10.22 -3.23 4.46
CA PRO A 359 11.16 -2.10 4.56
C PRO A 359 11.81 -2.03 5.94
N THR A 360 12.96 -1.35 6.04
CA THR A 360 13.69 -1.12 7.30
C THR A 360 13.61 0.35 7.70
N PRO A 361 13.12 0.72 8.91
CA PRO A 361 12.43 -0.13 9.89
C PRO A 361 11.04 -0.58 9.41
N LEU A 362 10.44 -1.54 10.13
CA LEU A 362 9.06 -1.96 9.86
C LEU A 362 8.08 -0.77 9.98
N PRO A 363 6.99 -0.74 9.17
CA PRO A 363 5.96 0.29 9.29
C PRO A 363 5.32 0.34 10.68
N ALA A 364 4.88 1.52 11.09
CA ALA A 364 4.24 1.74 12.39
C ALA A 364 3.08 0.75 12.64
N GLY A 365 3.03 0.18 13.85
CA GLY A 365 2.04 -0.84 14.22
C GLY A 365 2.42 -2.29 13.84
N ARG A 366 3.56 -2.52 13.18
CA ARG A 366 4.10 -3.86 12.90
C ARG A 366 5.33 -4.14 13.76
N SER A 367 5.36 -5.28 14.45
CA SER A 367 6.51 -5.69 15.27
C SER A 367 6.55 -7.20 15.47
N ILE A 368 7.72 -7.77 15.71
CA ILE A 368 7.86 -9.12 16.27
C ILE A 368 8.56 -8.98 17.61
N THR A 369 7.99 -9.55 18.66
CA THR A 369 8.60 -9.62 19.98
C THR A 369 8.69 -11.07 20.42
N HIS A 370 9.85 -11.43 20.96
CA HIS A 370 10.10 -12.74 21.53
C HIS A 370 9.92 -12.66 23.04
N LEU A 371 9.01 -13.47 23.59
CA LEU A 371 8.94 -13.75 25.02
C LEU A 371 9.65 -15.08 25.28
N PRO A 372 10.87 -15.08 25.84
CA PRO A 372 11.65 -16.29 25.99
C PRO A 372 11.08 -17.21 27.07
N ALA A 373 11.18 -18.52 26.87
CA ALA A 373 10.67 -19.52 27.80
C ALA A 373 11.38 -19.45 29.17
N ALA A 374 10.60 -19.37 30.26
CA ALA A 374 11.16 -19.43 31.62
C ALA A 374 11.80 -20.80 31.95
N SER A 375 11.36 -21.87 31.28
CA SER A 375 12.05 -23.16 31.21
C SER A 375 11.55 -23.99 30.02
N GLY A 376 12.36 -24.94 29.54
CA GLY A 376 12.04 -25.82 28.41
C GLY A 376 12.60 -25.36 27.06
N THR A 377 12.07 -25.92 25.97
CA THR A 377 12.43 -25.62 24.56
C THR A 377 11.41 -24.77 23.82
N ARG A 378 10.27 -24.46 24.45
CA ARG A 378 9.09 -23.89 23.79
C ARG A 378 9.05 -22.37 23.91
N GLU A 379 9.54 -21.71 22.89
CA GLU A 379 9.64 -20.25 22.81
C GLU A 379 8.32 -19.63 22.33
N THR A 380 7.97 -18.43 22.80
CA THR A 380 6.73 -17.73 22.43
C THR A 380 7.01 -16.48 21.63
N ILE A 381 6.53 -16.44 20.39
CA ILE A 381 6.74 -15.32 19.47
C ILE A 381 5.41 -14.60 19.28
N THR A 382 5.40 -13.29 19.54
CA THR A 382 4.25 -12.40 19.29
C THR A 382 4.51 -11.59 18.03
N VAL A 383 3.56 -11.59 17.11
CA VAL A 383 3.60 -10.84 15.85
C VAL A 383 2.47 -9.81 15.86
N THR A 384 2.85 -8.53 15.92
CA THR A 384 1.92 -7.40 15.92
C THR A 384 1.70 -6.91 14.49
N GLY A 385 0.45 -6.55 14.17
CA GLY A 385 0.03 -6.09 12.84
C GLY A 385 -0.85 -7.13 12.15
N ALA A 386 -2.04 -6.71 11.73
CA ALA A 386 -3.04 -7.59 11.11
C ALA A 386 -2.55 -8.17 9.77
N GLY A 387 -3.03 -9.38 9.44
CA GLY A 387 -2.74 -10.04 8.15
C GLY A 387 -1.35 -10.66 8.01
N ALA A 388 -0.57 -10.75 9.09
CA ALA A 388 0.77 -11.36 9.08
C ALA A 388 0.73 -12.85 8.70
N ILE A 389 1.51 -13.23 7.68
CA ILE A 389 1.75 -14.63 7.32
C ILE A 389 3.08 -15.06 7.94
N VAL A 390 3.03 -16.05 8.82
CA VAL A 390 4.19 -16.51 9.59
C VAL A 390 4.54 -17.93 9.21
N LYS A 391 5.83 -18.19 8.96
CA LYS A 391 6.39 -19.54 8.84
C LYS A 391 7.52 -19.73 9.84
N ALA A 392 7.61 -20.91 10.43
CA ALA A 392 8.72 -21.34 11.27
C ALA A 392 9.29 -22.65 10.71
N GLY A 393 10.59 -22.70 10.43
CA GLY A 393 11.24 -23.85 9.77
C GLY A 393 10.66 -24.14 8.37
N GLY A 394 10.14 -23.12 7.68
CA GLY A 394 9.43 -23.26 6.40
C GLY A 394 7.96 -23.69 6.51
N ILE A 395 7.45 -24.02 7.70
CA ILE A 395 6.06 -24.46 7.93
C ILE A 395 5.22 -23.28 8.41
N THR A 396 4.10 -22.99 7.74
CA THR A 396 3.14 -21.94 8.12
C THR A 396 2.58 -22.19 9.51
N GLN A 397 2.58 -21.16 10.36
CA GLN A 397 2.11 -21.21 11.75
C GLN A 397 0.78 -20.46 11.89
N ALA A 398 -0.15 -21.02 12.66
CA ALA A 398 -1.38 -20.34 13.02
C ALA A 398 -1.14 -19.43 14.24
N LEU A 399 -1.55 -18.17 14.14
CA LEU A 399 -1.51 -17.22 15.26
C LEU A 399 -2.77 -17.33 16.11
N ASN A 400 -2.62 -17.21 17.43
CA ASN A 400 -3.75 -17.07 18.36
C ASN A 400 -4.39 -15.66 18.26
N PRO A 401 -5.54 -15.40 18.92
CA PRO A 401 -6.20 -14.08 18.88
C PRO A 401 -5.37 -12.89 19.43
N GLN A 402 -4.22 -13.16 20.05
CA GLN A 402 -3.27 -12.17 20.58
C GLN A 402 -2.04 -12.01 19.67
N GLY A 403 -2.06 -12.61 18.47
CA GLY A 403 -0.96 -12.56 17.49
C GLY A 403 0.22 -13.48 17.81
N GLN A 404 0.04 -14.50 18.65
CA GLN A 404 1.14 -15.33 19.15
C GLN A 404 1.15 -16.75 18.59
N PHE A 405 2.35 -17.32 18.44
CA PHE A 405 2.57 -18.76 18.23
C PHE A 405 3.76 -19.24 19.07
N THR A 406 3.84 -20.56 19.27
CA THR A 406 4.96 -21.19 19.98
C THR A 406 5.80 -22.05 19.05
N VAL A 407 7.12 -21.99 19.21
CA VAL A 407 8.08 -22.79 18.43
C VAL A 407 9.02 -23.55 19.36
N ASP A 408 9.22 -24.84 19.10
CA ASP A 408 10.14 -25.68 19.88
C ASP A 408 11.56 -25.59 19.29
N VAL A 409 12.49 -24.99 20.05
CA VAL A 409 13.89 -24.77 19.65
C VAL A 409 14.81 -25.66 20.48
N ALA A 410 15.38 -26.68 19.81
CA ALA A 410 16.32 -27.62 20.41
C ALA A 410 17.62 -26.92 20.88
N PRO A 411 18.37 -27.48 21.85
CA PRO A 411 19.69 -26.97 22.24
C PRO A 411 20.60 -26.81 21.02
N GLU A 412 21.25 -25.66 20.89
CA GLU A 412 22.13 -25.28 19.75
C GLU A 412 21.44 -25.26 18.36
N GLY A 413 20.14 -25.54 18.30
CA GLY A 413 19.34 -25.47 17.07
C GLY A 413 18.87 -24.05 16.77
N SER A 414 18.69 -23.75 15.48
CA SER A 414 18.02 -22.53 15.03
C SER A 414 16.79 -22.90 14.20
N VAL A 415 15.69 -22.18 14.43
CA VAL A 415 14.48 -22.28 13.60
C VAL A 415 14.32 -20.95 12.88
N ALA A 416 14.44 -20.95 11.55
CA ALA A 416 14.20 -19.75 10.75
C ALA A 416 12.73 -19.34 10.85
N ILE A 417 12.47 -18.07 11.16
CA ILE A 417 11.13 -17.50 11.21
C ILE A 417 11.02 -16.46 10.08
N GLU A 418 10.12 -16.71 9.13
CA GLU A 418 9.73 -15.75 8.10
C GLU A 418 8.41 -15.12 8.53
N VAL A 419 8.35 -13.79 8.59
CA VAL A 419 7.11 -13.04 8.78
C VAL A 419 6.95 -12.09 7.62
N ASP A 420 5.97 -12.38 6.76
CA ASP A 420 5.55 -11.47 5.71
C ASP A 420 4.27 -10.77 6.18
N TRP A 421 4.36 -9.46 6.41
CA TRP A 421 3.16 -8.64 6.42
C TRP A 421 3.00 -8.07 5.02
N PRO A 422 2.01 -8.54 4.23
CA PRO A 422 1.70 -7.90 2.95
C PRO A 422 1.59 -6.39 3.14
N ALA A 423 2.09 -5.61 2.18
CA ALA A 423 2.01 -4.14 2.21
C ALA A 423 0.57 -3.75 2.59
N ALA A 424 0.40 -2.84 3.57
CA ALA A 424 -0.88 -2.58 4.21
C ALA A 424 -1.97 -2.39 3.16
N SER A 425 -2.75 -3.45 2.95
CA SER A 425 -3.64 -3.55 1.82
C SER A 425 -5.05 -3.32 2.32
N HIS A 426 -5.61 -2.21 1.88
CA HIS A 426 -7.05 -2.05 1.96
C HIS A 426 -7.68 -2.86 0.83
N GLU A 427 -8.88 -3.38 1.11
CA GLU A 427 -9.72 -3.89 0.05
C GLU A 427 -10.18 -2.72 -0.82
N GLU A 428 -9.97 -2.84 -2.12
CA GLU A 428 -10.64 -2.01 -3.12
C GLU A 428 -11.66 -2.86 -3.86
N ILE A 429 -12.83 -2.28 -4.12
CA ILE A 429 -13.92 -2.97 -4.81
C ILE A 429 -14.15 -2.29 -6.16
N PHE A 430 -13.79 -2.94 -7.25
CA PHE A 430 -14.16 -2.50 -8.58
C PHE A 430 -15.58 -3.00 -8.90
N HIS A 431 -16.52 -2.07 -9.00
CA HIS A 431 -17.90 -2.30 -9.42
C HIS A 431 -18.00 -2.24 -10.94
N LEU A 432 -18.15 -3.41 -11.57
CA LEU A 432 -18.32 -3.55 -13.00
C LEU A 432 -19.82 -3.68 -13.33
N PHE A 433 -20.40 -2.61 -13.85
CA PHE A 433 -21.80 -2.52 -14.25
C PHE A 433 -22.00 -2.99 -15.69
N PHE A 434 -23.12 -3.67 -15.92
CA PHE A 434 -23.50 -4.19 -17.23
C PHE A 434 -24.79 -3.54 -17.68
N ASP A 435 -24.75 -2.93 -18.87
CA ASP A 435 -25.95 -2.55 -19.60
C ASP A 435 -26.80 -3.82 -19.90
N PHE A 436 -28.12 -3.69 -19.90
CA PHE A 436 -29.10 -4.76 -19.74
C PHE A 436 -28.87 -5.98 -20.65
N ASP A 437 -28.86 -7.18 -20.07
CA ASP A 437 -28.70 -8.49 -20.74
C ASP A 437 -27.45 -8.64 -21.64
N LYS A 438 -26.52 -7.67 -21.59
CA LYS A 438 -25.28 -7.67 -22.38
C LYS A 438 -24.18 -8.34 -21.56
N PRO A 439 -23.38 -9.22 -22.16
CA PRO A 439 -23.43 -9.67 -23.55
C PRO A 439 -24.60 -10.64 -23.83
N ALA A 440 -25.19 -10.48 -25.03
CA ALA A 440 -26.36 -11.24 -25.45
C ALA A 440 -26.09 -12.75 -25.45
N GLN A 441 -27.09 -13.55 -25.08
CA GLN A 441 -26.95 -14.98 -24.83
C GLN A 441 -26.60 -15.81 -26.08
N THR A 442 -27.00 -15.35 -27.28
CA THR A 442 -26.82 -16.08 -28.55
C THR A 442 -25.41 -15.89 -29.12
N GLY A 443 -24.58 -16.94 -29.11
CA GLY A 443 -23.22 -16.90 -29.67
C GLY A 443 -22.13 -16.51 -28.67
N TRP A 444 -22.46 -16.49 -27.37
CA TRP A 444 -21.52 -16.18 -26.31
C TRP A 444 -20.44 -17.27 -26.15
N SER A 445 -19.18 -16.87 -26.23
CA SER A 445 -18.02 -17.62 -25.73
C SER A 445 -16.92 -16.65 -25.31
N THR A 446 -16.32 -16.92 -24.15
CA THR A 446 -15.17 -16.19 -23.60
C THR A 446 -13.83 -16.70 -24.13
N ASN A 447 -13.77 -17.92 -24.68
CA ASN A 447 -12.54 -18.51 -25.20
C ASN A 447 -12.80 -19.39 -26.46
N PRO A 448 -12.24 -19.04 -27.64
CA PRO A 448 -11.60 -17.76 -27.95
C PRO A 448 -12.61 -16.59 -27.89
N PRO A 449 -12.19 -15.33 -27.64
CA PRO A 449 -13.11 -14.22 -27.41
C PRO A 449 -13.93 -13.89 -28.66
N SER A 450 -15.26 -14.06 -28.58
CA SER A 450 -16.17 -13.85 -29.71
C SER A 450 -16.18 -12.40 -30.22
N ALA A 451 -16.63 -12.18 -31.46
CA ALA A 451 -16.80 -10.83 -32.00
C ALA A 451 -17.76 -9.98 -31.14
N GLN A 452 -18.75 -10.63 -30.51
CA GLN A 452 -19.66 -9.99 -29.56
C GLN A 452 -18.90 -9.58 -28.28
N TYR A 453 -18.10 -10.46 -27.68
CA TYR A 453 -17.23 -10.12 -26.53
C TYR A 453 -16.39 -8.87 -26.82
N ARG A 454 -15.75 -8.81 -28.00
CA ARG A 454 -14.91 -7.67 -28.40
C ARG A 454 -15.70 -6.37 -28.56
N ALA A 455 -16.99 -6.44 -28.89
CA ALA A 455 -17.83 -5.26 -29.05
C ALA A 455 -18.17 -4.58 -27.71
N TYR A 456 -18.30 -5.30 -26.59
CA TYR A 456 -18.76 -4.73 -25.32
C TYR A 456 -17.69 -3.99 -24.49
N VAL A 457 -16.48 -3.79 -25.06
CA VAL A 457 -15.34 -3.13 -24.38
C VAL A 457 -15.24 -1.65 -24.79
N ASN A 458 -16.35 -0.90 -24.80
CA ASN A 458 -16.33 0.55 -25.04
C ASN A 458 -17.11 1.31 -23.97
N ASN A 459 -16.60 2.48 -23.57
CA ASN A 459 -17.35 3.41 -22.72
C ASN A 459 -18.45 4.13 -23.50
N THR A 460 -19.52 4.46 -22.80
CA THR A 460 -20.25 5.72 -23.00
C THR A 460 -19.69 6.77 -22.03
N LEU A 461 -19.43 7.99 -22.52
CA LEU A 461 -19.25 9.16 -21.67
C LEU A 461 -20.62 9.53 -21.10
N ASN A 462 -20.69 9.70 -19.78
CA ASN A 462 -21.91 9.65 -18.95
C ASN A 462 -22.75 8.36 -19.14
N PRO A 463 -23.14 7.67 -18.06
CA PRO A 463 -24.52 7.23 -18.01
C PRO A 463 -25.41 8.49 -17.88
N PRO A 464 -26.48 8.68 -18.68
CA PRO A 464 -27.60 9.42 -18.12
C PRO A 464 -28.00 8.68 -16.83
N VAL A 465 -28.44 9.40 -15.80
CA VAL A 465 -28.77 8.82 -14.50
C VAL A 465 -29.81 7.70 -14.66
N ASP A 466 -29.33 6.46 -14.72
CA ASP A 466 -30.16 5.29 -14.93
C ASP A 466 -30.75 4.93 -13.56
N ASP A 467 -32.06 5.10 -13.42
CA ASP A 467 -32.81 4.91 -12.17
C ASP A 467 -32.53 3.55 -11.51
N ARG A 468 -32.08 2.55 -12.28
CA ARG A 468 -31.69 1.22 -11.80
C ARG A 468 -30.41 1.21 -10.96
N TYR A 469 -29.62 2.28 -10.98
CA TYR A 469 -28.41 2.44 -10.17
C TYR A 469 -28.55 3.52 -9.07
N LEU A 470 -29.76 4.04 -8.87
CA LEU A 470 -30.11 4.94 -7.76
C LEU A 470 -30.61 4.16 -6.54
N ASN A 471 -30.29 4.67 -5.35
CA ASN A 471 -30.93 4.21 -4.12
C ASN A 471 -32.37 4.75 -4.00
N HIS A 472 -33.09 4.36 -2.94
CA HIS A 472 -34.44 4.83 -2.64
C HIS A 472 -34.58 6.38 -2.65
N SER A 473 -33.52 7.12 -2.35
CA SER A 473 -33.50 8.59 -2.29
C SER A 473 -33.14 9.27 -3.62
N GLY A 474 -33.02 8.52 -4.73
CA GLY A 474 -32.61 9.07 -6.03
C GLY A 474 -31.13 9.41 -6.14
N ILE A 475 -30.30 8.95 -5.20
CA ILE A 475 -28.85 9.19 -5.18
C ILE A 475 -28.14 7.93 -5.71
N ALA A 476 -27.23 8.09 -6.67
CA ALA A 476 -26.41 6.99 -7.15
C ALA A 476 -25.53 6.49 -6.00
N GLN A 477 -25.78 5.28 -5.50
CA GLN A 477 -25.23 4.87 -4.20
C GLN A 477 -23.70 4.85 -4.26
N GLY A 478 -23.09 5.66 -3.39
CA GLY A 478 -21.84 6.36 -3.67
C GLY A 478 -20.63 5.88 -2.89
N ASP A 479 -20.53 4.57 -2.62
CA ASP A 479 -19.34 4.05 -1.94
C ASP A 479 -18.10 4.27 -2.83
N GLY A 480 -17.30 5.28 -2.48
CA GLY A 480 -15.84 5.22 -2.57
C GLY A 480 -15.06 5.77 -3.77
N ALA A 481 -15.58 6.65 -4.65
CA ALA A 481 -14.77 7.58 -5.49
C ALA A 481 -15.62 8.47 -6.42
N ALA A 482 -15.06 9.63 -6.82
CA ALA A 482 -15.66 10.55 -7.78
C ALA A 482 -15.89 9.92 -9.19
N PRO A 483 -16.90 10.38 -9.94
CA PRO A 483 -17.06 10.00 -11.34
C PRO A 483 -15.81 10.41 -12.14
N TRP A 484 -15.24 9.45 -12.85
CA TRP A 484 -14.05 9.65 -13.66
C TRP A 484 -14.43 10.17 -15.05
N THR A 485 -13.62 11.09 -15.59
CA THR A 485 -13.99 11.96 -16.72
C THR A 485 -13.13 11.75 -17.98
N GLY A 486 -12.30 10.71 -18.01
CA GLY A 486 -11.39 10.43 -19.14
C GLY A 486 -12.06 9.69 -20.32
N SER A 487 -11.23 9.22 -21.26
CA SER A 487 -11.64 8.50 -22.48
C SER A 487 -11.35 6.98 -22.47
N GLU A 488 -10.63 6.49 -21.47
CA GLU A 488 -10.24 5.08 -21.26
C GLU A 488 -11.44 4.13 -21.02
N LYS A 489 -11.49 3.01 -21.73
CA LYS A 489 -12.66 2.10 -21.76
C LYS A 489 -12.79 1.30 -20.45
N GLY A 490 -13.99 0.88 -20.07
CA GLY A 490 -14.27 0.22 -18.78
C GLY A 490 -13.45 -1.06 -18.54
N GLY A 491 -13.24 -1.87 -19.58
CA GLY A 491 -12.34 -3.03 -19.52
C GLY A 491 -10.86 -2.67 -19.41
N ASP A 492 -10.43 -1.54 -19.99
CA ASP A 492 -9.05 -1.04 -19.88
C ASP A 492 -8.81 -0.37 -18.51
N ARG A 493 -9.83 0.31 -17.95
CA ARG A 493 -9.83 0.85 -16.58
C ARG A 493 -9.77 -0.28 -15.55
N LEU A 494 -10.55 -1.35 -15.75
CA LEU A 494 -10.43 -2.57 -14.95
C LEU A 494 -9.02 -3.16 -15.08
N ALA A 495 -8.49 -3.33 -16.30
CA ALA A 495 -7.13 -3.85 -16.50
C ALA A 495 -6.04 -3.00 -15.83
N ARG A 496 -6.20 -1.66 -15.80
CA ARG A 496 -5.28 -0.75 -15.09
C ARG A 496 -5.38 -0.91 -13.57
N TRP A 497 -6.59 -0.96 -13.01
CA TRP A 497 -6.78 -1.22 -11.58
C TRP A 497 -6.26 -2.62 -11.17
N LEU A 498 -6.48 -3.63 -12.01
CA LEU A 498 -5.89 -4.96 -11.84
C LEU A 498 -4.35 -4.94 -11.85
N SER A 499 -3.73 -3.96 -12.51
CA SER A 499 -2.26 -3.79 -12.52
C SER A 499 -1.70 -3.14 -11.25
N THR A 500 -2.52 -2.39 -10.49
CA THR A 500 -2.15 -1.76 -9.20
C THR A 500 -2.31 -2.70 -8.00
N LEU A 501 -2.85 -3.90 -8.19
CA LEU A 501 -2.97 -4.92 -7.15
C LEU A 501 -1.61 -5.32 -6.57
N ALA A 502 -1.59 -5.52 -5.25
CA ALA A 502 -0.46 -6.05 -4.51
C ALA A 502 -0.13 -7.50 -4.93
N PRO A 503 1.14 -7.93 -4.91
CA PRO A 503 1.50 -9.33 -5.11
C PRO A 503 1.09 -10.21 -3.90
N PRO A 504 0.61 -11.46 -4.10
CA PRO A 504 0.23 -12.04 -5.38
C PRO A 504 -1.05 -11.41 -5.93
N ARG A 505 -1.04 -11.01 -7.21
CA ARG A 505 -2.19 -10.35 -7.84
C ARG A 505 -3.37 -11.31 -7.95
N GLN A 506 -4.28 -11.20 -6.98
CA GLN A 506 -5.47 -12.02 -6.84
C GLN A 506 -6.71 -11.17 -6.58
N VAL A 507 -7.86 -11.65 -7.05
CA VAL A 507 -9.16 -11.01 -6.80
C VAL A 507 -10.26 -12.03 -6.46
N GLU A 508 -11.20 -11.62 -5.62
CA GLU A 508 -12.50 -12.28 -5.47
C GLU A 508 -13.51 -11.67 -6.45
N VAL A 509 -14.42 -12.48 -6.99
CA VAL A 509 -15.43 -12.04 -7.96
C VAL A 509 -16.81 -12.53 -7.50
N ASP A 510 -17.69 -11.59 -7.16
CA ASP A 510 -19.10 -11.83 -6.84
C ASP A 510 -19.99 -11.17 -7.90
N ALA A 511 -20.76 -11.96 -8.64
CA ALA A 511 -21.66 -11.50 -9.69
C ALA A 511 -23.13 -11.57 -9.24
N HIS A 512 -23.83 -10.45 -9.33
CA HIS A 512 -25.25 -10.32 -8.96
C HIS A 512 -26.12 -10.02 -10.19
N ALA A 513 -27.36 -10.50 -10.16
CA ALA A 513 -28.37 -10.21 -11.19
C ALA A 513 -29.82 -10.28 -10.66
N SER A 514 -30.04 -9.87 -9.42
CA SER A 514 -31.35 -9.98 -8.77
C SER A 514 -32.34 -8.96 -9.36
N PHE A 515 -33.63 -9.31 -9.36
CA PHE A 515 -34.72 -8.48 -9.89
C PHE A 515 -34.57 -8.04 -11.38
N GLU A 516 -33.74 -8.70 -12.20
CA GLU A 516 -33.66 -8.45 -13.65
C GLU A 516 -34.86 -9.09 -14.37
N THR A 517 -36.01 -8.40 -14.41
CA THR A 517 -37.18 -8.91 -15.14
C THR A 517 -36.94 -8.88 -16.65
N GLN A 518 -37.20 -10.00 -17.33
CA GLN A 518 -37.05 -10.09 -18.79
C GLN A 518 -37.99 -9.12 -19.56
N ALA A 519 -39.03 -8.61 -18.88
CA ALA A 519 -39.90 -7.56 -19.37
C ALA A 519 -39.24 -6.17 -19.30
N GLN A 520 -38.50 -5.82 -20.35
CA GLN A 520 -38.28 -4.41 -20.73
C GLN A 520 -39.64 -3.69 -20.83
N PRO A 521 -39.80 -2.46 -20.28
CA PRO A 521 -41.03 -1.69 -20.46
C PRO A 521 -41.35 -1.50 -21.95
N GLY A 522 -42.43 -2.13 -22.42
CA GLY A 522 -42.86 -2.09 -23.83
C GLY A 522 -42.43 -3.27 -24.72
N SER A 523 -41.72 -4.29 -24.23
CA SER A 523 -41.27 -5.43 -25.06
C SER A 523 -42.34 -6.47 -25.42
N GLY A 524 -43.52 -6.42 -24.78
CA GLY A 524 -44.60 -7.40 -24.99
C GLY A 524 -44.31 -8.83 -24.50
N SER A 525 -43.19 -9.07 -23.81
CA SER A 525 -42.82 -10.37 -23.26
C SER A 525 -43.55 -10.66 -21.95
N THR A 526 -44.16 -11.85 -21.84
CA THR A 526 -44.83 -12.33 -20.62
C THR A 526 -43.88 -12.33 -19.41
N PRO A 527 -44.31 -11.87 -18.22
CA PRO A 527 -43.52 -11.99 -17.00
C PRO A 527 -43.17 -13.44 -16.69
N LEU A 528 -41.91 -13.70 -16.32
CA LEU A 528 -41.46 -15.03 -15.91
C LEU A 528 -42.10 -15.43 -14.58
N THR A 529 -42.44 -16.72 -14.42
CA THR A 529 -42.85 -17.24 -13.11
C THR A 529 -41.65 -17.29 -12.15
N GLY A 530 -41.89 -17.33 -10.84
CA GLY A 530 -40.82 -17.21 -9.84
C GLY A 530 -39.60 -18.14 -10.06
N GLY A 531 -39.83 -19.42 -10.39
CA GLY A 531 -38.74 -20.35 -10.68
C GLY A 531 -38.02 -20.08 -12.00
N GLU A 532 -38.71 -19.59 -13.03
CA GLU A 532 -38.11 -19.21 -14.30
C GLU A 532 -37.29 -17.93 -14.17
N GLN A 533 -37.76 -16.98 -13.35
CA GLN A 533 -37.08 -15.73 -13.01
C GLN A 533 -35.79 -15.99 -12.22
N SER A 534 -35.82 -16.86 -11.20
CA SER A 534 -34.60 -17.28 -10.49
C SER A 534 -33.60 -17.97 -11.42
N ALA A 535 -34.07 -18.83 -12.32
CA ALA A 535 -33.21 -19.47 -13.31
C ALA A 535 -32.64 -18.48 -14.33
N HIS A 536 -33.38 -17.42 -14.68
CA HIS A 536 -32.92 -16.33 -15.55
C HIS A 536 -31.84 -15.50 -14.86
N ASN A 537 -32.06 -15.06 -13.62
CA ASN A 537 -31.12 -14.28 -12.82
C ASN A 537 -29.83 -15.07 -12.52
N MET A 538 -29.94 -16.37 -12.26
CA MET A 538 -28.78 -17.25 -12.13
C MET A 538 -27.95 -17.32 -13.42
N ARG A 539 -28.58 -17.49 -14.60
CA ARG A 539 -27.87 -17.45 -15.90
C ARG A 539 -27.27 -16.09 -16.22
N LEU A 540 -27.86 -14.99 -15.75
CA LEU A 540 -27.33 -13.63 -15.92
C LEU A 540 -26.07 -13.42 -15.08
N SER A 541 -26.12 -13.75 -13.79
CA SER A 541 -24.95 -13.63 -12.89
C SER A 541 -23.79 -14.52 -13.34
N MET A 542 -24.05 -15.74 -13.83
CA MET A 542 -23.05 -16.61 -14.46
C MET A 542 -22.37 -15.93 -15.68
N ARG A 543 -23.15 -15.38 -16.62
CA ARG A 543 -22.58 -14.66 -17.79
C ARG A 543 -21.73 -13.46 -17.36
N ARG A 544 -22.19 -12.68 -16.37
CA ARG A 544 -21.47 -11.52 -15.83
C ARG A 544 -20.14 -11.93 -15.18
N SER A 545 -20.16 -13.02 -14.42
CA SER A 545 -18.97 -13.68 -13.86
C SER A 545 -17.98 -14.07 -14.97
N ASP A 546 -18.43 -14.79 -16.00
CA ASP A 546 -17.58 -15.22 -17.13
C ASP A 546 -16.88 -14.04 -17.83
N VAL A 547 -17.59 -12.92 -18.03
CA VAL A 547 -17.01 -11.69 -18.62
C VAL A 547 -15.89 -11.14 -17.72
N ALA A 548 -16.16 -10.99 -16.43
CA ALA A 548 -15.19 -10.44 -15.48
C ALA A 548 -13.96 -11.35 -15.39
N VAL A 549 -14.14 -12.66 -15.24
CA VAL A 549 -13.07 -13.65 -15.20
C VAL A 549 -12.22 -13.61 -16.47
N ALA A 550 -12.82 -13.48 -17.66
CA ALA A 550 -12.08 -13.35 -18.91
C ALA A 550 -11.25 -12.05 -19.00
N LEU A 551 -11.76 -10.93 -18.49
CA LEU A 551 -11.02 -9.66 -18.41
C LEU A 551 -9.86 -9.75 -17.39
N ILE A 552 -10.10 -10.38 -16.24
CA ILE A 552 -9.10 -10.62 -15.18
C ILE A 552 -7.96 -11.51 -15.70
N ALA A 553 -8.30 -12.62 -16.36
CA ALA A 553 -7.32 -13.52 -16.96
C ALA A 553 -6.50 -12.84 -18.06
N ARG A 554 -7.12 -11.97 -18.89
CA ARG A 554 -6.42 -11.17 -19.90
C ARG A 554 -5.41 -10.19 -19.29
N ALA A 555 -5.67 -9.68 -18.08
CA ALA A 555 -4.74 -8.82 -17.34
C ALA A 555 -3.61 -9.60 -16.63
N GLY A 556 -3.58 -10.94 -16.72
CA GLY A 556 -2.59 -11.78 -16.03
C GLY A 556 -2.81 -11.86 -14.52
N VAL A 557 -4.02 -11.58 -14.03
CA VAL A 557 -4.42 -11.68 -12.63
C VAL A 557 -5.14 -13.02 -12.40
N THR A 558 -4.97 -13.61 -11.22
CA THR A 558 -5.62 -14.88 -10.85
C THR A 558 -6.80 -14.66 -9.91
N LEU A 559 -7.71 -15.64 -9.82
CA LEU A 559 -8.79 -15.60 -8.85
C LEU A 559 -8.32 -16.17 -7.51
N SER A 560 -8.66 -15.54 -6.39
CA SER A 560 -8.40 -16.08 -5.05
C SER A 560 -9.31 -17.27 -4.71
N THR A 561 -10.55 -17.23 -5.21
CA THR A 561 -11.55 -18.31 -5.12
C THR A 561 -12.32 -18.42 -6.43
N ALA A 562 -13.02 -19.54 -6.67
CA ALA A 562 -13.94 -19.65 -7.80
C ALA A 562 -14.97 -18.50 -7.77
N ALA A 563 -15.17 -17.84 -8.91
CA ALA A 563 -16.06 -16.69 -9.03
C ALA A 563 -17.51 -17.10 -8.72
N ARG A 564 -18.19 -16.33 -7.87
CA ARG A 564 -19.54 -16.64 -7.38
C ARG A 564 -20.60 -15.95 -8.21
N SER A 565 -21.69 -16.65 -8.47
CA SER A 565 -22.87 -16.13 -9.17
C SER A 565 -24.06 -16.32 -8.25
N HIS A 566 -24.61 -15.20 -7.76
CA HIS A 566 -25.59 -15.23 -6.66
C HIS A 566 -27.04 -15.33 -7.15
N GLY A 567 -27.31 -15.00 -8.42
CA GLY A 567 -28.67 -15.01 -8.98
C GLY A 567 -29.60 -14.05 -8.23
N ASP A 568 -30.55 -14.61 -7.47
CA ASP A 568 -31.45 -13.88 -6.59
C ASP A 568 -30.83 -13.73 -5.19
N THR A 569 -30.49 -12.49 -4.83
CA THR A 569 -29.99 -12.10 -3.51
C THR A 569 -31.15 -11.52 -2.70
N ASP A 570 -31.26 -11.86 -1.41
CA ASP A 570 -32.41 -11.49 -0.57
C ASP A 570 -32.24 -10.07 0.01
N ALA A 571 -33.08 -9.12 -0.40
CA ALA A 571 -32.95 -7.67 -0.15
C ALA A 571 -33.20 -7.21 1.31
N ARG A 572 -33.03 -8.10 2.31
CA ARG A 572 -33.49 -7.91 3.70
C ARG A 572 -32.61 -7.00 4.58
N GLY A 573 -31.68 -6.24 4.01
CA GLY A 573 -30.70 -5.44 4.76
C GLY A 573 -30.83 -3.91 4.67
N THR A 574 -31.30 -3.37 3.54
CA THR A 574 -31.18 -1.92 3.22
C THR A 574 -32.40 -1.37 2.46
N PRO A 575 -32.71 -0.07 2.59
CA PRO A 575 -33.91 0.52 1.99
C PRO A 575 -33.76 0.75 0.48
N GLY A 576 -34.51 0.00 -0.32
CA GLY A 576 -34.57 0.11 -1.78
C GLY A 576 -36.01 0.07 -2.32
N ASN A 577 -36.20 0.55 -3.55
CA ASN A 577 -37.51 0.55 -4.21
C ASN A 577 -37.87 -0.89 -4.67
N PRO A 578 -39.02 -1.47 -4.23
CA PRO A 578 -39.42 -2.83 -4.61
C PRO A 578 -39.68 -3.03 -6.11
N ALA A 579 -39.80 -1.95 -6.90
CA ALA A 579 -39.96 -2.04 -8.36
C ALA A 579 -38.63 -2.18 -9.14
N THR A 580 -37.49 -1.78 -8.56
CA THR A 580 -36.21 -1.70 -9.29
C THR A 580 -35.07 -2.54 -8.70
N GLY A 581 -35.18 -2.98 -7.45
CA GLY A 581 -34.10 -3.69 -6.73
C GLY A 581 -33.04 -2.74 -6.15
N ASP A 582 -32.09 -3.28 -5.40
CA ASP A 582 -30.91 -2.54 -4.95
C ASP A 582 -29.89 -2.44 -6.12
N PRO A 583 -29.27 -1.27 -6.39
CA PRO A 583 -28.18 -1.15 -7.37
C PRO A 583 -27.05 -2.20 -7.20
N ASN A 584 -26.82 -2.65 -5.97
CA ASN A 584 -25.86 -3.70 -5.62
C ASN A 584 -26.24 -5.10 -6.15
N ASP A 585 -27.47 -5.31 -6.61
CA ASP A 585 -27.95 -6.58 -7.15
C ASP A 585 -27.67 -6.76 -8.66
N ARG A 586 -27.15 -5.74 -9.35
CA ARG A 586 -26.97 -5.76 -10.83
C ARG A 586 -25.53 -5.46 -11.29
N VAL A 587 -24.57 -5.91 -10.51
CA VAL A 587 -23.14 -5.57 -10.64
C VAL A 587 -22.26 -6.79 -10.47
N VAL A 588 -21.05 -6.77 -11.02
CA VAL A 588 -19.97 -7.65 -10.59
C VAL A 588 -19.05 -6.87 -9.66
N LYS A 589 -18.93 -7.35 -8.42
CA LYS A 589 -18.00 -6.82 -7.42
C LYS A 589 -16.70 -7.60 -7.54
N ILE A 590 -15.64 -6.92 -7.98
CA ILE A 590 -14.30 -7.48 -8.08
C ILE A 590 -13.50 -6.90 -6.93
N LYS A 591 -13.21 -7.72 -5.91
CA LYS A 591 -12.48 -7.29 -4.71
C LYS A 591 -11.00 -7.60 -4.88
N GLY A 592 -10.15 -6.61 -4.65
CA GLY A 592 -8.70 -6.74 -4.81
C GLY A 592 -7.95 -6.02 -3.69
N GLN A 593 -6.74 -6.49 -3.41
CA GLN A 593 -5.86 -5.90 -2.40
C GLN A 593 -4.86 -4.96 -3.09
N VAL A 594 -4.84 -3.68 -2.69
CA VAL A 594 -3.95 -2.64 -3.26
C VAL A 594 -3.04 -2.09 -2.16
N ALA A 595 -1.79 -1.78 -2.49
CA ALA A 595 -0.79 -1.38 -1.51
C ALA A 595 -0.91 0.09 -1.08
N GLY A 596 -1.48 0.33 0.11
CA GLY A 596 -1.53 1.63 0.77
C GLY A 596 -2.62 2.58 0.25
N GLY A 597 -3.37 3.19 1.17
CA GLY A 597 -4.44 4.14 0.86
C GLY A 597 -5.60 4.07 1.85
N GLN A 598 -6.77 4.55 1.43
CA GLN A 598 -8.06 4.28 2.09
C GLN A 598 -8.94 3.43 1.17
N THR A 599 -9.81 2.62 1.78
CA THR A 599 -10.85 1.82 1.09
C THR A 599 -11.55 2.65 0.03
N SER A 600 -11.30 2.32 -1.23
CA SER A 600 -11.83 3.04 -2.40
C SER A 600 -12.57 2.05 -3.29
N ALA A 601 -13.69 2.49 -3.88
CA ALA A 601 -14.48 1.68 -4.79
C ALA A 601 -14.54 2.33 -6.17
N TYR A 602 -13.99 1.62 -7.15
CA TYR A 602 -13.89 2.06 -8.54
C TYR A 602 -15.11 1.58 -9.33
N ARG A 603 -15.40 2.25 -10.44
CA ARG A 603 -16.59 1.98 -11.26
C ARG A 603 -16.22 1.88 -12.73
N GLY A 604 -16.83 0.93 -13.43
CA GLY A 604 -16.74 0.83 -14.88
C GLY A 604 -18.03 0.25 -15.44
N THR A 605 -18.48 0.76 -16.58
CA THR A 605 -19.66 0.26 -17.28
C THR A 605 -19.24 -0.42 -18.57
N LEU A 606 -19.76 -1.62 -18.83
CA LEU A 606 -19.61 -2.30 -20.11
C LEU A 606 -20.87 -2.08 -20.95
N ALA A 607 -20.72 -1.31 -22.03
CA ALA A 607 -21.75 -1.03 -23.01
C ALA A 607 -21.30 -1.44 -24.41
N ARG A 608 -22.27 -1.68 -25.31
CA ARG A 608 -21.96 -1.82 -26.74
C ARG A 608 -21.72 -0.41 -27.30
N PRO A 609 -20.71 -0.17 -28.16
CA PRO A 609 -20.66 1.06 -28.95
C PRO A 609 -21.95 1.19 -29.75
N ARG A 610 -22.42 2.43 -29.96
CA ARG A 610 -23.51 2.69 -30.91
C ARG A 610 -23.11 2.07 -32.26
N SER A 611 -23.97 1.23 -32.81
CA SER A 611 -23.72 0.61 -34.10
C SER A 611 -23.80 1.67 -35.19
N VAL A 612 -22.65 2.16 -35.63
CA VAL A 612 -22.56 2.80 -36.95
C VAL A 612 -22.95 1.76 -37.99
N SER A 613 -23.96 2.06 -38.81
CA SER A 613 -24.44 1.15 -39.84
C SER A 613 -23.34 0.98 -40.89
N PRO A 614 -22.81 -0.23 -41.15
CA PRO A 614 -21.76 -0.41 -42.13
C PRO A 614 -22.33 -0.27 -43.55
N THR A 615 -21.76 0.64 -44.33
CA THR A 615 -22.01 0.76 -45.78
C THR A 615 -21.72 -0.58 -46.47
N PRO A 616 -22.61 -1.08 -47.35
CA PRO A 616 -22.41 -2.37 -48.01
C PRO A 616 -21.18 -2.34 -48.92
N THR A 617 -20.18 -3.15 -48.60
CA THR A 617 -18.98 -3.37 -49.41
C THR A 617 -19.20 -4.60 -50.31
N PRO A 618 -18.86 -4.56 -51.61
CA PRO A 618 -19.26 -5.59 -52.57
C PRO A 618 -18.64 -6.98 -52.31
N THR A 619 -19.45 -8.00 -52.56
CA THR A 619 -19.13 -9.43 -52.34
C THR A 619 -18.02 -9.93 -53.28
N PRO A 620 -16.86 -10.40 -52.77
CA PRO A 620 -15.88 -11.12 -53.58
C PRO A 620 -16.30 -12.57 -53.85
N THR A 621 -16.02 -13.03 -55.06
CA THR A 621 -16.35 -14.35 -55.61
C THR A 621 -15.66 -15.50 -54.85
N PRO A 622 -16.31 -16.67 -54.63
CA PRO A 622 -15.71 -17.79 -53.91
C PRO A 622 -14.50 -18.38 -54.65
N THR A 623 -13.36 -18.43 -53.96
CA THR A 623 -12.12 -19.11 -54.40
C THR A 623 -12.03 -20.46 -53.69
N PRO A 624 -11.63 -21.56 -54.38
CA PRO A 624 -11.85 -22.93 -53.90
C PRO A 624 -11.06 -23.31 -52.63
N THR A 625 -11.72 -24.12 -51.80
CA THR A 625 -11.24 -24.66 -50.51
C THR A 625 -10.00 -25.54 -50.65
N PRO A 626 -8.88 -25.26 -49.95
CA PRO A 626 -7.80 -26.21 -49.80
C PRO A 626 -8.18 -27.34 -48.83
N THR A 627 -7.84 -28.58 -49.21
CA THR A 627 -8.14 -29.83 -48.50
C THR A 627 -7.51 -29.88 -47.09
N PRO A 628 -8.17 -30.44 -46.06
CA PRO A 628 -7.60 -30.54 -44.72
C PRO A 628 -6.33 -31.40 -44.69
N THR A 629 -5.26 -30.84 -44.13
CA THR A 629 -4.03 -31.58 -43.79
C THR A 629 -4.25 -32.33 -42.47
N PRO A 630 -3.88 -33.62 -42.34
CA PRO A 630 -4.26 -34.44 -41.20
C PRO A 630 -3.58 -34.04 -39.89
N THR A 631 -4.38 -34.06 -38.81
CA THR A 631 -3.97 -33.81 -37.42
C THR A 631 -2.94 -34.84 -36.93
N PRO A 632 -1.84 -34.44 -36.27
CA PRO A 632 -0.95 -35.39 -35.60
C PRO A 632 -1.68 -36.07 -34.43
N THR A 633 -1.63 -37.41 -34.42
CA THR A 633 -2.34 -38.29 -33.48
C THR A 633 -1.77 -38.17 -32.05
N PRO A 634 -2.61 -38.21 -30.98
CA PRO A 634 -2.13 -38.20 -29.61
C PRO A 634 -1.27 -39.44 -29.30
N THR A 635 -0.14 -39.22 -28.62
CA THR A 635 0.74 -40.29 -28.12
C THR A 635 0.18 -40.86 -26.81
N PRO A 636 0.17 -42.19 -26.60
CA PRO A 636 -0.70 -42.81 -25.59
C PRO A 636 -0.19 -42.74 -24.14
N THR A 637 -1.16 -42.63 -23.23
CA THR A 637 -1.01 -42.88 -21.78
C THR A 637 -0.72 -44.36 -21.49
N PRO A 638 0.27 -44.70 -20.63
CA PRO A 638 0.40 -46.06 -20.10
C PRO A 638 -0.62 -46.35 -18.99
N THR A 639 -1.34 -47.46 -19.15
CA THR A 639 -2.45 -47.96 -18.32
C THR A 639 -1.99 -48.58 -16.98
N PRO A 640 -2.77 -48.49 -15.88
CA PRO A 640 -2.46 -49.10 -14.57
C PRO A 640 -2.93 -50.58 -14.43
N THR A 641 -2.74 -51.18 -13.23
CA THR A 641 -3.34 -52.45 -12.68
C THR A 641 -2.36 -53.66 -12.63
N PRO A 642 -2.39 -54.61 -11.64
CA PRO A 642 -3.24 -54.75 -10.43
C PRO A 642 -2.54 -54.83 -9.04
N THR A 643 -3.38 -54.68 -8.01
CA THR A 643 -3.17 -54.83 -6.55
C THR A 643 -3.24 -56.31 -6.07
N PRO A 644 -2.95 -56.64 -4.78
CA PRO A 644 -4.06 -56.68 -3.79
C PRO A 644 -3.77 -56.18 -2.35
N THR A 645 -4.75 -55.44 -1.83
CA THR A 645 -5.07 -55.08 -0.42
C THR A 645 -6.04 -56.16 0.14
N PRO A 646 -6.18 -56.53 1.45
CA PRO A 646 -6.69 -55.70 2.58
C PRO A 646 -6.02 -55.92 3.99
N THR A 647 -5.89 -54.92 4.90
CA THR A 647 -6.87 -54.36 5.92
C THR A 647 -7.10 -55.30 7.14
N PRO A 648 -7.21 -54.86 8.45
CA PRO A 648 -7.59 -53.54 9.02
C PRO A 648 -6.77 -52.91 10.19
N THR A 649 -7.07 -51.62 10.39
CA THR A 649 -7.00 -50.69 11.57
C THR A 649 -7.47 -51.32 12.90
N PRO A 650 -6.89 -51.02 14.11
CA PRO A 650 -7.23 -49.80 14.87
C PRO A 650 -6.17 -49.17 15.83
N THR A 651 -6.56 -48.00 16.38
CA THR A 651 -5.97 -47.14 17.43
C THR A 651 -7.05 -46.98 18.55
N PRO A 652 -6.83 -46.62 19.86
CA PRO A 652 -5.62 -46.25 20.65
C PRO A 652 -5.43 -46.92 22.07
N ALA A 653 -4.27 -46.64 22.71
CA ALA A 653 -4.00 -46.56 24.19
C ALA A 653 -4.12 -47.83 25.07
N PRO A 654 -3.55 -47.90 26.32
CA PRO A 654 -2.83 -46.89 27.13
C PRO A 654 -1.41 -47.32 27.60
N ALA A 655 -0.80 -46.53 28.50
CA ALA A 655 0.52 -46.81 29.10
C ALA A 655 0.44 -47.54 30.47
N PRO A 656 1.43 -48.39 30.81
CA PRO A 656 1.79 -48.67 32.20
C PRO A 656 3.30 -48.45 32.51
N SER A 657 3.61 -48.32 33.80
CA SER A 657 4.96 -48.02 34.33
C SER A 657 5.66 -49.25 34.92
N SER A 658 7.02 -49.23 34.98
CA SER A 658 7.89 -49.64 36.13
C SER A 658 9.15 -50.53 35.85
N MET A 659 10.33 -49.89 35.98
CA MET A 659 11.66 -50.39 36.47
C MET A 659 12.33 -51.66 35.83
N PRO A 660 13.58 -52.04 36.20
CA PRO A 660 14.81 -51.49 35.61
C PRO A 660 15.75 -52.54 34.97
N GLY A 661 16.62 -52.14 34.04
CA GLY A 661 17.62 -53.02 33.41
C GLY A 661 19.06 -52.50 33.55
N VAL A 662 19.99 -53.36 33.97
CA VAL A 662 21.42 -53.05 34.18
C VAL A 662 22.23 -53.26 32.89
N VAL A 663 23.21 -52.39 32.63
CA VAL A 663 24.14 -52.47 31.48
C VAL A 663 25.55 -52.80 31.99
N SER A 664 26.30 -53.64 31.27
CA SER A 664 27.71 -53.95 31.55
C SER A 664 28.54 -54.02 30.26
N LEU A 665 29.82 -53.65 30.34
CA LEU A 665 30.75 -53.50 29.20
C LEU A 665 31.80 -54.61 29.18
N LYS A 666 32.34 -54.93 28.00
CA LYS A 666 33.45 -55.88 27.84
C LYS A 666 34.60 -55.29 27.01
N LEU A 667 35.84 -55.54 27.44
CA LEU A 667 37.07 -55.13 26.74
C LEU A 667 37.24 -55.87 25.41
N LYS A 668 37.68 -55.16 24.36
CA LYS A 668 37.67 -55.70 22.99
C LYS A 668 38.92 -56.49 22.58
N PHE A 669 40.09 -56.31 23.19
CA PHE A 669 41.33 -56.96 22.73
C PHE A 669 42.26 -57.49 23.83
N ILE A 670 42.97 -58.56 23.48
CA ILE A 670 44.03 -59.22 24.27
C ILE A 670 45.38 -58.61 23.89
N ARG A 671 46.17 -58.25 24.92
CA ARG A 671 47.61 -57.89 24.93
C ARG A 671 48.30 -57.80 23.56
N GLN A 672 48.51 -56.58 23.08
CA GLN A 672 49.49 -56.26 22.03
C GLN A 672 50.45 -55.18 22.55
N GLU A 673 51.67 -55.59 22.87
CA GLU A 673 52.75 -54.71 23.33
C GLU A 673 53.36 -54.00 22.12
N GLU A 674 53.32 -52.66 22.05
CA GLU A 674 54.39 -51.83 21.41
C GLU A 674 54.23 -50.30 21.42
N ARG A 675 53.08 -49.70 21.78
CA ARG A 675 52.94 -48.22 21.83
C ARG A 675 52.59 -47.70 23.23
N LYS A 676 53.61 -47.24 23.95
CA LYS A 676 53.48 -46.76 25.34
C LYS A 676 52.98 -45.31 25.47
N LYS A 677 53.19 -44.43 24.48
CA LYS A 677 52.72 -43.03 24.51
C LYS A 677 52.14 -42.56 23.18
N MET A 678 51.11 -41.71 23.25
CA MET A 678 50.45 -41.11 22.09
C MET A 678 50.19 -39.63 22.33
N THR A 679 50.46 -38.79 21.33
CA THR A 679 50.28 -37.32 21.39
C THR A 679 49.27 -36.86 20.33
N PHE A 680 48.32 -36.02 20.72
CA PHE A 680 47.31 -35.42 19.85
C PHE A 680 47.49 -33.90 19.80
N HIS A 681 47.37 -33.32 18.61
CA HIS A 681 47.29 -31.87 18.41
C HIS A 681 45.90 -31.51 17.88
N TYR A 682 45.21 -30.58 18.55
CA TYR A 682 43.90 -30.07 18.14
C TYR A 682 43.96 -28.56 17.91
N ASN A 683 43.25 -28.08 16.87
CA ASN A 683 43.16 -26.67 16.51
C ASN A 683 41.71 -26.31 16.17
N ARG A 684 41.12 -25.31 16.87
CA ARG A 684 39.77 -24.79 16.62
C ARG A 684 39.73 -23.27 16.84
N ALA A 685 39.12 -22.55 15.91
CA ALA A 685 38.84 -21.11 16.01
C ALA A 685 37.32 -20.88 16.02
N GLU A 686 36.85 -19.88 16.78
CA GLU A 686 35.43 -19.61 16.96
C GLU A 686 35.10 -18.11 16.93
N ALA A 687 33.90 -17.78 16.44
CA ALA A 687 33.37 -16.42 16.51
C ALA A 687 32.87 -16.11 17.93
N THR A 688 33.27 -14.97 18.50
CA THR A 688 32.83 -14.49 19.82
C THR A 688 32.25 -13.08 19.72
N ARG A 689 31.05 -12.87 20.27
CA ARG A 689 30.42 -11.55 20.43
C ARG A 689 31.06 -10.74 21.57
N ARG A 690 31.17 -9.42 21.38
CA ARG A 690 31.70 -8.44 22.33
C ARG A 690 30.85 -7.17 22.32
N THR A 691 30.87 -6.43 23.44
CA THR A 691 30.15 -5.15 23.60
C THR A 691 31.13 -4.00 23.76
N TYR A 692 30.83 -2.84 23.16
CA TYR A 692 31.62 -1.60 23.26
C TYR A 692 30.71 -0.41 23.55
N ALA A 693 31.01 0.38 24.58
CA ALA A 693 30.10 1.42 25.08
C ALA A 693 30.81 2.77 25.32
N PRO A 694 31.02 3.59 24.26
CA PRO A 694 31.64 4.89 24.38
C PRO A 694 30.67 5.91 25.01
N GLN A 695 31.24 6.87 25.74
CA GLN A 695 30.50 7.90 26.48
C GLN A 695 31.11 9.28 26.20
N GLY A 696 30.32 10.34 26.31
CA GLY A 696 30.85 11.71 26.31
C GLY A 696 29.91 12.72 26.96
N PHE A 697 30.51 13.79 27.49
CA PHE A 697 29.82 14.86 28.22
C PHE A 697 29.99 16.19 27.50
N PHE A 698 28.90 16.92 27.32
CA PHE A 698 28.83 18.18 26.57
C PHE A 698 29.73 19.26 27.15
N GLY A 699 29.84 19.39 28.48
CA GLY A 699 30.75 20.38 29.10
C GLY A 699 32.20 20.33 28.59
N LEU A 700 32.68 19.16 28.15
CA LEU A 700 34.01 19.02 27.55
C LEU A 700 34.03 19.26 26.03
N LEU A 701 32.89 19.10 25.35
CA LEU A 701 32.74 19.26 23.90
C LEU A 701 32.45 20.71 23.47
N LEU A 702 31.90 21.52 24.37
CA LEU A 702 31.54 22.92 24.09
C LEU A 702 32.74 23.89 24.13
N ASN A 703 33.88 23.48 24.71
CA ASN A 703 35.10 24.29 24.73
C ASN A 703 35.70 24.50 23.32
N ASP A 704 35.34 23.66 22.35
CA ASP A 704 35.74 23.77 20.94
C ASP A 704 34.82 24.70 20.10
N LEU A 705 33.84 25.37 20.72
CA LEU A 705 32.94 26.33 20.06
C LEU A 705 33.50 27.76 20.15
N ALA A 706 34.11 28.23 19.06
CA ALA A 706 34.78 29.54 18.99
C ALA A 706 33.83 30.76 18.95
N ASP A 707 32.56 30.57 18.59
CA ASP A 707 31.56 31.63 18.43
C ASP A 707 30.27 31.23 19.15
N LYS A 708 30.24 31.50 20.46
CA LYS A 708 29.20 31.07 21.41
C LYS A 708 27.82 31.65 21.09
N ASP A 709 27.76 32.94 20.77
CA ASP A 709 26.49 33.67 20.57
C ASP A 709 25.75 33.20 19.31
N SER A 710 26.49 32.77 18.28
CA SER A 710 25.89 32.32 17.00
C SER A 710 25.10 31.02 17.05
N TYR A 711 25.04 30.37 18.22
CA TYR A 711 24.26 29.16 18.49
C TYR A 711 23.00 29.42 19.33
N PHE A 712 22.80 30.66 19.79
CA PHE A 712 21.76 31.06 20.74
C PHE A 712 20.75 31.99 20.07
N THR A 713 19.54 31.49 19.81
CA THR A 713 18.43 32.29 19.29
C THR A 713 17.49 32.66 20.42
N LYS A 714 17.26 33.97 20.63
CA LYS A 714 16.25 34.47 21.58
C LYS A 714 15.04 34.99 20.81
N VAL A 715 13.86 34.46 21.12
CA VAL A 715 12.59 34.80 20.47
C VAL A 715 11.64 35.43 21.49
N ASP A 716 11.14 36.64 21.23
CA ASP A 716 10.09 37.23 22.05
C ASP A 716 8.71 36.98 21.41
N LEU A 717 7.82 36.28 22.13
CA LEU A 717 6.45 36.05 21.66
C LEU A 717 5.53 37.25 21.90
N ASP A 718 6.01 38.31 22.56
CA ASP A 718 5.33 39.62 22.62
C ASP A 718 5.52 40.46 21.33
N ASP A 719 6.31 40.01 20.35
CA ASP A 719 6.56 40.76 19.11
C ASP A 719 5.26 40.98 18.30
N PRO A 720 5.02 42.20 17.76
CA PRO A 720 3.84 42.51 16.93
C PRO A 720 3.57 41.50 15.80
N PHE A 721 4.62 40.89 15.23
CA PHE A 721 4.51 39.84 14.22
C PHE A 721 3.57 38.69 14.62
N PHE A 722 3.54 38.30 15.90
CA PHE A 722 2.68 37.22 16.40
C PHE A 722 1.24 37.67 16.69
N ARG A 723 0.92 38.96 16.54
CA ARG A 723 -0.39 39.55 16.86
C ARG A 723 -1.13 40.09 15.64
N GLU A 724 -0.50 40.12 14.47
CA GLU A 724 -1.11 40.57 13.22
C GLU A 724 -1.88 39.44 12.52
N PHE A 725 -3.18 39.65 12.32
CA PHE A 725 -4.03 38.89 11.43
C PHE A 725 -3.96 39.53 10.03
N LYS A 726 -3.33 38.83 9.08
CA LYS A 726 -3.19 39.27 7.69
C LYS A 726 -3.91 38.34 6.73
N VAL A 727 -4.59 38.89 5.73
CA VAL A 727 -5.19 38.19 4.58
C VAL A 727 -4.84 38.95 3.30
N MET A 728 -4.35 38.23 2.29
CA MET A 728 -4.06 38.75 0.96
C MET A 728 -5.17 38.33 0.00
N ALA A 729 -5.88 39.28 -0.62
CA ALA A 729 -6.88 39.00 -1.64
C ALA A 729 -6.34 39.33 -3.05
N GLU A 730 -6.50 38.44 -4.03
CA GLU A 730 -5.99 38.66 -5.39
C GLU A 730 -6.86 38.08 -6.50
N THR A 731 -6.77 38.69 -7.70
CA THR A 731 -7.62 38.37 -8.86
C THR A 731 -6.77 38.11 -10.11
N PRO A 732 -6.12 36.94 -10.24
CA PRO A 732 -5.18 36.62 -11.32
C PRO A 732 -5.90 36.25 -12.64
N ILE A 733 -6.87 37.06 -13.06
CA ILE A 733 -7.78 36.80 -14.18
C ILE A 733 -7.74 37.93 -15.22
N ASP A 734 -7.95 37.59 -16.49
CA ASP A 734 -8.16 38.58 -17.56
C ASP A 734 -9.64 39.02 -17.56
N TYR A 735 -9.90 40.19 -16.98
CA TYR A 735 -11.22 40.81 -16.90
C TYR A 735 -11.85 41.04 -18.28
N GLY A 736 -11.05 41.46 -19.27
CA GLY A 736 -11.52 41.80 -20.60
C GLY A 736 -12.04 40.58 -21.36
N ARG A 737 -11.36 39.43 -21.22
CA ARG A 737 -11.75 38.17 -21.87
C ARG A 737 -13.16 37.70 -21.48
N ILE A 738 -13.57 37.90 -20.23
CA ILE A 738 -14.86 37.46 -19.67
C ILE A 738 -15.89 38.58 -19.50
N GLY A 739 -15.58 39.80 -19.93
CA GLY A 739 -16.47 40.94 -19.76
C GLY A 739 -16.70 41.37 -18.31
N LEU A 740 -15.79 41.03 -17.40
CA LEU A 740 -15.87 41.43 -15.99
C LEU A 740 -15.44 42.90 -15.86
N SER A 741 -16.27 43.74 -15.25
CA SER A 741 -15.97 45.14 -14.95
C SER A 741 -15.28 45.30 -13.61
N SER A 742 -15.75 44.59 -12.59
CA SER A 742 -15.15 44.58 -11.25
C SER A 742 -15.55 43.35 -10.44
N ALA A 743 -14.68 42.89 -9.56
CA ALA A 743 -14.99 41.94 -8.49
C ALA A 743 -14.85 42.67 -7.14
N GLN A 744 -15.86 42.60 -6.29
CA GLN A 744 -15.82 43.10 -4.92
C GLN A 744 -15.65 41.94 -3.94
N VAL A 745 -14.93 42.18 -2.85
CA VAL A 745 -14.74 41.25 -1.74
C VAL A 745 -14.92 42.01 -0.44
N ALA A 746 -15.88 41.59 0.37
CA ALA A 746 -16.06 42.04 1.75
C ALA A 746 -15.50 40.98 2.70
N LEU A 747 -14.69 41.41 3.68
CA LEU A 747 -14.14 40.57 4.74
C LEU A 747 -14.63 41.06 6.11
N ASP A 748 -15.20 40.16 6.92
CA ASP A 748 -15.64 40.44 8.29
C ASP A 748 -14.94 39.50 9.28
N TYR A 749 -14.12 40.08 10.15
CA TYR A 749 -13.33 39.40 11.18
C TYR A 749 -13.83 39.77 12.59
N GLY A 750 -13.91 38.79 13.49
CA GLY A 750 -14.45 38.98 14.84
C GLY A 750 -15.99 38.91 14.92
N ASP A 751 -16.54 39.21 16.09
CA ASP A 751 -17.99 39.15 16.35
C ASP A 751 -18.68 40.47 15.97
N PRO A 752 -19.62 40.50 15.00
CA PRO A 752 -20.36 41.72 14.63
C PRO A 752 -21.15 42.38 15.77
N SER A 753 -21.46 41.64 16.84
CA SER A 753 -22.10 42.17 18.05
C SER A 753 -21.14 42.84 19.03
N SER A 754 -19.81 42.67 18.85
CA SER A 754 -18.75 43.36 19.59
C SER A 754 -17.97 44.33 18.68
N PRO A 755 -18.30 45.63 18.65
CA PRO A 755 -17.61 46.59 17.79
C PRO A 755 -16.10 46.77 18.08
N GLN A 756 -15.63 46.33 19.25
CA GLN A 756 -14.19 46.36 19.57
C GLN A 756 -13.44 45.21 18.91
N ASP A 757 -14.06 44.05 18.76
CA ASP A 757 -13.48 42.87 18.11
C ASP A 757 -13.74 42.88 16.60
N HIS A 758 -14.93 43.31 16.16
CA HIS A 758 -15.30 43.36 14.75
C HIS A 758 -14.38 44.25 13.91
N LYS A 759 -13.90 43.73 12.78
CA LYS A 759 -13.14 44.45 11.76
C LYS A 759 -13.68 44.09 10.39
N HIS A 760 -13.97 45.10 9.59
CA HIS A 760 -14.52 44.95 8.24
C HIS A 760 -13.54 45.51 7.21
N GLY A 761 -13.43 44.88 6.04
CA GLY A 761 -12.56 45.31 4.95
C GLY A 761 -13.17 45.03 3.57
N ASP A 762 -13.36 46.10 2.80
CA ASP A 762 -13.86 46.05 1.42
C ASP A 762 -12.75 46.22 0.39
N PHE A 763 -12.71 45.32 -0.59
CA PHE A 763 -11.82 45.40 -1.75
C PHE A 763 -12.62 45.39 -3.04
N VAL A 764 -12.46 46.41 -3.87
CA VAL A 764 -12.97 46.42 -5.25
C VAL A 764 -11.80 46.26 -6.20
N PHE A 765 -11.75 45.15 -6.93
CA PHE A 765 -10.78 44.84 -7.97
C PHE A 765 -11.33 45.19 -9.35
N ARG A 766 -10.57 45.95 -10.13
CA ARG A 766 -10.84 46.34 -11.52
C ARG A 766 -9.70 45.87 -12.45
N SER A 767 -9.91 45.97 -13.76
CA SER A 767 -8.93 45.57 -14.79
C SER A 767 -7.61 46.36 -14.75
N ASP A 768 -7.58 47.52 -14.10
CA ASP A 768 -6.41 48.39 -13.97
C ASP A 768 -5.68 48.26 -12.62
N ASP A 769 -6.26 47.55 -11.64
CA ASP A 769 -5.60 47.26 -10.36
C ASP A 769 -4.36 46.38 -10.58
N LYS A 770 -3.26 46.72 -9.88
CA LYS A 770 -2.00 45.98 -9.99
C LYS A 770 -1.60 45.37 -8.66
N GLY A 771 -1.74 44.06 -8.57
CA GLY A 771 -1.29 43.25 -7.44
C GLY A 771 -2.37 42.95 -6.40
N PRO A 772 -2.02 42.16 -5.36
CA PRO A 772 -2.94 41.77 -4.30
C PRO A 772 -3.31 42.96 -3.41
N LYS A 773 -4.49 42.89 -2.78
CA LYS A 773 -4.96 43.82 -1.76
C LYS A 773 -4.88 43.17 -0.38
N GLU A 774 -4.54 43.94 0.62
CA GLU A 774 -4.17 43.45 1.94
C GLU A 774 -5.18 43.88 3.01
N PHE A 775 -5.67 42.92 3.79
CA PHE A 775 -6.40 43.15 5.02
C PHE A 775 -5.51 42.77 6.19
N THR A 776 -5.09 43.76 6.98
CA THR A 776 -4.24 43.55 8.16
C THR A 776 -4.85 44.22 9.37
N VAL A 777 -5.13 43.43 10.41
CA VAL A 777 -5.71 43.85 11.69
C VAL A 777 -5.02 43.11 12.83
N PHE A 778 -5.20 43.54 14.08
CA PHE A 778 -4.74 42.74 15.21
C PHE A 778 -5.71 41.60 15.49
N LEU A 779 -5.18 40.46 15.94
CA LEU A 779 -5.98 39.35 16.46
C LEU A 779 -6.90 39.83 17.59
N ASN A 780 -8.13 39.33 17.63
CA ASN A 780 -9.08 39.60 18.70
C ASN A 780 -8.65 38.94 20.03
N ALA A 781 -9.36 39.23 21.13
CA ALA A 781 -8.98 38.70 22.46
C ALA A 781 -8.94 37.16 22.53
N THR A 782 -9.76 36.48 21.73
CA THR A 782 -9.82 35.01 21.58
C THR A 782 -8.75 34.44 20.64
N HIS A 783 -8.02 35.29 19.91
CA HIS A 783 -7.05 34.92 18.88
C HIS A 783 -7.64 34.03 17.77
N ASP A 784 -8.89 34.30 17.39
CA ASP A 784 -9.56 33.59 16.31
C ASP A 784 -8.83 33.81 14.98
N VAL A 785 -8.77 32.78 14.15
CA VAL A 785 -8.16 32.82 12.81
C VAL A 785 -9.17 32.70 11.67
N GLU A 786 -10.46 32.55 12.00
CA GLU A 786 -11.56 32.50 11.04
C GLU A 786 -12.15 33.89 10.79
N TYR A 787 -12.62 34.11 9.57
CA TYR A 787 -13.34 35.29 9.13
C TYR A 787 -14.45 34.91 8.14
N LEU A 788 -15.41 35.80 7.93
CA LEU A 788 -16.38 35.70 6.85
C LEU A 788 -15.84 36.43 5.62
N GLN A 789 -16.00 35.83 4.45
CA GLN A 789 -15.70 36.43 3.15
C GLN A 789 -16.91 36.34 2.23
N GLN A 790 -17.24 37.44 1.57
CA GLN A 790 -18.33 37.55 0.61
C GLN A 790 -17.83 38.17 -0.69
N GLN A 791 -18.21 37.61 -1.84
CA GLN A 791 -17.75 38.07 -3.15
C GLN A 791 -18.92 38.56 -4.00
N GLN A 792 -18.70 39.61 -4.78
CA GLN A 792 -19.68 40.16 -5.72
C GLN A 792 -19.02 40.43 -7.08
N PHE A 793 -19.58 39.90 -8.16
CA PHE A 793 -19.06 40.06 -9.51
C PHE A 793 -19.98 40.97 -10.34
N HIS A 794 -19.40 41.98 -10.99
CA HIS A 794 -20.09 42.88 -11.91
C HIS A 794 -19.50 42.75 -13.32
N PHE A 795 -20.33 42.34 -14.26
CA PHE A 795 -20.02 42.17 -15.68
C PHE A 795 -20.58 43.33 -16.49
N SER A 796 -19.91 43.72 -17.57
CA SER A 796 -20.42 44.72 -18.50
C SER A 796 -21.51 44.13 -19.40
N PRO A 797 -22.71 44.74 -19.49
CA PRO A 797 -23.73 44.36 -20.47
C PRO A 797 -23.24 44.41 -21.91
N ASP A 798 -22.36 45.37 -22.23
CA ASP A 798 -21.85 45.61 -23.58
C ASP A 798 -20.64 44.72 -23.94
N SER A 799 -20.25 43.78 -23.06
CA SER A 799 -19.12 42.87 -23.29
C SER A 799 -19.35 41.80 -24.37
N GLY A 800 -20.58 41.68 -24.86
CA GLY A 800 -21.00 40.62 -25.78
C GLY A 800 -21.24 39.26 -25.11
N TRP A 801 -21.04 39.13 -23.79
CA TRP A 801 -21.39 37.95 -23.00
C TRP A 801 -22.83 38.05 -22.46
N ASP A 802 -23.77 37.35 -23.09
CA ASP A 802 -25.16 37.35 -22.67
C ASP A 802 -25.35 36.51 -21.37
N SER A 803 -26.30 36.92 -20.52
CA SER A 803 -26.70 36.24 -19.28
C SER A 803 -28.06 36.78 -18.84
N ASP A 804 -28.74 36.09 -17.92
CA ASP A 804 -29.92 36.59 -17.21
C ASP A 804 -29.63 37.79 -16.28
N ARG A 805 -28.39 37.95 -15.81
CA ARG A 805 -27.96 38.99 -14.87
C ARG A 805 -26.50 39.42 -15.09
N PHE A 806 -26.19 40.67 -14.73
CA PHE A 806 -24.87 41.28 -14.88
C PHE A 806 -24.19 41.63 -13.55
N SER A 807 -24.90 41.55 -12.43
CA SER A 807 -24.33 41.64 -11.08
C SER A 807 -24.77 40.41 -10.29
N VAL A 808 -23.82 39.76 -9.62
CA VAL A 808 -24.07 38.55 -8.82
C VAL A 808 -23.32 38.64 -7.50
N GLU A 809 -24.04 38.45 -6.42
CA GLU A 809 -23.51 38.39 -5.06
C GLU A 809 -23.55 36.96 -4.56
N LEU A 810 -22.44 36.47 -4.01
CA LEU A 810 -22.36 35.16 -3.40
C LEU A 810 -22.81 35.22 -1.94
N PRO A 811 -23.31 34.12 -1.35
CA PRO A 811 -23.48 34.04 0.10
C PRO A 811 -22.13 34.18 0.80
N ALA A 812 -22.12 34.83 1.97
CA ALA A 812 -20.93 34.90 2.81
C ALA A 812 -20.51 33.49 3.27
N THR A 813 -19.20 33.21 3.23
CA THR A 813 -18.62 31.92 3.62
C THR A 813 -17.55 32.13 4.68
N ARG A 814 -17.38 31.15 5.59
CA ARG A 814 -16.38 31.20 6.66
C ARG A 814 -15.11 30.47 6.22
N THR A 815 -13.96 31.10 6.39
CA THR A 815 -12.65 30.49 6.11
C THR A 815 -11.57 31.00 7.09
N ALA A 816 -10.43 30.32 7.12
CA ALA A 816 -9.19 30.73 7.80
C ALA A 816 -8.03 30.96 6.81
N ASP A 817 -8.31 30.95 5.50
CA ASP A 817 -7.30 31.10 4.45
C ASP A 817 -6.56 32.44 4.53
N ARG A 818 -5.25 32.43 4.32
CA ARG A 818 -4.43 33.66 4.36
C ARG A 818 -4.21 34.29 2.98
N THR A 819 -4.61 33.59 1.93
CA THR A 819 -4.60 34.06 0.54
C THR A 819 -5.94 33.70 -0.10
N LEU A 820 -6.72 34.72 -0.48
CA LEU A 820 -8.04 34.59 -1.05
C LEU A 820 -7.99 34.89 -2.56
N PHE A 821 -8.16 33.86 -3.37
CA PHE A 821 -8.29 34.00 -4.82
C PHE A 821 -9.74 34.35 -5.17
N VAL A 822 -9.97 35.49 -5.82
CA VAL A 822 -11.30 35.90 -6.29
C VAL A 822 -11.45 35.44 -7.74
N ASN A 823 -12.15 34.32 -7.94
CA ASN A 823 -12.16 33.59 -9.20
C ASN A 823 -13.59 33.33 -9.72
N PRO A 824 -14.09 34.11 -10.69
CA PRO A 824 -15.45 33.92 -11.22
C PRO A 824 -15.64 32.59 -11.96
N TYR A 825 -14.58 31.93 -12.44
CA TYR A 825 -14.67 30.62 -13.11
C TYR A 825 -15.08 29.47 -12.18
N GLU A 826 -15.06 29.69 -10.86
CA GLU A 826 -15.59 28.73 -9.88
C GLU A 826 -17.12 28.77 -9.81
N VAL A 827 -17.74 29.92 -10.14
CA VAL A 827 -19.19 30.15 -10.02
C VAL A 827 -19.90 30.27 -11.37
N PHE A 828 -19.20 30.67 -12.43
CA PHE A 828 -19.76 30.82 -13.77
C PHE A 828 -19.02 29.98 -14.81
N ASP A 829 -19.78 29.44 -15.76
CA ASP A 829 -19.22 28.97 -17.01
C ASP A 829 -19.34 30.06 -18.08
N PHE A 830 -18.33 30.11 -18.93
CA PHE A 830 -18.21 31.02 -20.07
C PHE A 830 -18.14 30.17 -21.33
N LEU A 831 -19.30 29.97 -21.97
CA LEU A 831 -19.46 29.11 -23.14
C LEU A 831 -19.45 29.96 -24.41
N GLU A 832 -18.61 29.60 -25.38
CA GLU A 832 -18.70 30.11 -26.74
C GLU A 832 -19.27 29.01 -27.64
N ILE A 833 -20.47 29.24 -28.19
CA ILE A 833 -21.17 28.31 -29.08
C ILE A 833 -21.01 28.85 -30.49
N SER A 834 -20.24 28.13 -31.31
CA SER A 834 -20.05 28.47 -32.72
C SER A 834 -21.19 27.90 -33.58
N ILE A 835 -21.86 28.75 -34.34
CA ILE A 835 -22.89 28.39 -35.32
C ILE A 835 -22.26 28.52 -36.71
N THR A 836 -22.17 27.39 -37.42
CA THR A 836 -21.48 27.30 -38.72
C THR A 836 -22.44 26.76 -39.79
N PRO A 837 -22.56 27.36 -40.98
CA PRO A 837 -23.29 26.73 -42.07
C PRO A 837 -22.57 25.45 -42.52
N GLY A 838 -23.32 24.36 -42.61
CA GLY A 838 -22.87 23.08 -43.16
C GLY A 838 -23.32 22.92 -44.61
N ASP A 839 -23.83 21.73 -44.93
CA ASP A 839 -24.44 21.46 -46.22
C ASP A 839 -25.79 22.17 -46.34
N ILE A 840 -25.82 23.26 -47.12
CA ILE A 840 -27.03 24.04 -47.41
C ILE A 840 -27.10 24.30 -48.93
N ASP A 841 -28.12 23.75 -49.62
CA ASP A 841 -28.33 24.01 -51.04
C ASP A 841 -28.83 25.44 -51.29
N ARG A 842 -27.88 26.32 -51.63
CA ARG A 842 -28.10 27.70 -52.11
C ARG A 842 -29.06 27.85 -53.30
N GLY A 843 -29.39 26.77 -54.02
CA GLY A 843 -30.39 26.76 -55.07
C GLY A 843 -31.83 26.71 -54.54
N ILE A 844 -32.03 26.22 -53.32
CA ILE A 844 -33.35 25.86 -52.76
C ILE A 844 -33.63 26.60 -51.45
N VAL A 845 -32.64 26.67 -50.55
CA VAL A 845 -32.75 27.38 -49.26
C VAL A 845 -32.38 28.85 -49.45
N ASP A 846 -33.15 29.73 -48.82
CA ASP A 846 -32.88 31.17 -48.74
C ASP A 846 -32.11 31.50 -47.45
N SER A 847 -32.67 31.10 -46.31
CA SER A 847 -32.05 31.24 -44.99
C SER A 847 -32.57 30.20 -43.99
N ILE A 848 -31.82 29.99 -42.91
CA ILE A 848 -32.23 29.15 -41.78
C ILE A 848 -32.18 30.02 -40.52
N GLU A 849 -33.32 30.21 -39.87
CA GLU A 849 -33.40 30.83 -38.55
C GLU A 849 -33.08 29.77 -37.49
N VAL A 850 -32.15 30.10 -36.59
CA VAL A 850 -31.60 29.22 -35.56
C VAL A 850 -31.92 29.82 -34.21
N ASP A 851 -32.97 29.31 -33.56
CA ASP A 851 -33.42 29.72 -32.23
C ASP A 851 -32.69 28.91 -31.16
N LEU A 852 -31.63 29.47 -30.57
CA LEU A 852 -30.94 28.85 -29.44
C LEU A 852 -31.62 29.22 -28.12
N GLN A 853 -31.91 28.21 -27.29
CA GLN A 853 -32.37 28.38 -25.92
C GLN A 853 -31.42 27.66 -24.96
N ALA A 854 -30.86 28.38 -23.98
CA ALA A 854 -30.08 27.82 -22.89
C ALA A 854 -30.90 27.86 -21.60
N THR A 855 -31.04 26.72 -20.93
CA THR A 855 -31.70 26.57 -19.62
C THR A 855 -30.73 25.98 -18.61
N GLY A 856 -30.80 26.44 -17.37
CA GLY A 856 -29.82 26.12 -16.32
C GLY A 856 -30.44 26.02 -14.93
N PRO A 857 -29.61 25.90 -13.87
CA PRO A 857 -30.09 25.75 -12.50
C PRO A 857 -30.94 26.94 -12.02
N GLY A 858 -31.93 26.66 -11.18
CA GLY A 858 -32.85 27.66 -10.65
C GLY A 858 -33.83 28.16 -11.71
N THR A 859 -33.81 29.47 -11.98
CA THR A 859 -34.69 30.14 -12.96
C THR A 859 -33.96 30.60 -14.22
N PHE A 860 -32.72 30.14 -14.45
CA PHE A 860 -31.91 30.56 -15.59
C PHE A 860 -32.51 30.05 -16.91
N SER A 861 -32.92 30.97 -17.78
CA SER A 861 -33.38 30.71 -19.14
C SER A 861 -33.04 31.90 -20.02
N LEU A 862 -32.36 31.65 -21.14
CA LEU A 862 -31.96 32.68 -22.10
C LEU A 862 -32.19 32.18 -23.53
N LYS A 863 -32.61 33.08 -24.42
CA LYS A 863 -32.86 32.80 -25.84
C LYS A 863 -32.07 33.75 -26.73
N LYS A 864 -31.56 33.25 -27.86
CA LYS A 864 -30.95 34.07 -28.91
C LYS A 864 -31.15 33.43 -30.28
N SER A 865 -31.61 34.24 -31.23
CA SER A 865 -31.88 33.82 -32.60
C SER A 865 -30.76 34.28 -33.53
N PHE A 866 -30.37 33.42 -34.47
CA PHE A 866 -29.38 33.70 -35.51
C PHE A 866 -29.98 33.41 -36.89
N ILE A 867 -29.55 34.14 -37.92
CA ILE A 867 -29.95 33.87 -39.31
C ILE A 867 -28.73 33.34 -40.04
N VAL A 868 -28.82 32.11 -40.57
CA VAL A 868 -27.73 31.42 -41.25
C VAL A 868 -28.08 31.27 -42.74
N MET A 869 -27.25 31.86 -43.58
CA MET A 869 -27.28 31.72 -45.05
C MET A 869 -26.16 30.77 -45.51
N PRO A 870 -26.23 30.18 -46.72
CA PRO A 870 -25.22 29.23 -47.22
C PRO A 870 -23.77 29.76 -47.23
N ASP A 871 -23.58 31.06 -47.28
CA ASP A 871 -22.30 31.79 -47.32
C ASP A 871 -22.02 32.61 -46.05
N SER A 872 -22.81 32.41 -44.99
CA SER A 872 -22.59 33.10 -43.71
C SER A 872 -21.22 32.77 -43.10
N PRO A 873 -20.51 33.76 -42.51
CA PRO A 873 -19.37 33.48 -41.66
C PRO A 873 -19.81 32.70 -40.41
N VAL A 874 -18.86 32.07 -39.72
CA VAL A 874 -19.12 31.47 -38.39
C VAL A 874 -19.63 32.54 -37.45
N GLN A 875 -20.83 32.33 -36.90
CA GLN A 875 -21.44 33.20 -35.89
C GLN A 875 -21.14 32.61 -34.51
N ILE A 876 -20.99 33.45 -33.48
CA ILE A 876 -20.62 32.98 -32.13
C ILE A 876 -21.62 33.55 -31.12
N TRP A 877 -22.24 32.65 -30.34
CA TRP A 877 -22.94 33.02 -29.12
C TRP A 877 -22.01 32.91 -27.93
N LYS A 878 -21.72 34.03 -27.25
CA LYS A 878 -21.00 34.04 -25.98
C LYS A 878 -22.01 34.07 -24.83
N LEU A 879 -22.08 32.97 -24.10
CA LEU A 879 -23.04 32.72 -23.02
C LEU A 879 -22.30 32.64 -21.68
N ARG A 880 -22.63 33.55 -20.75
CA ARG A 880 -22.26 33.43 -19.33
C ARG A 880 -23.46 32.83 -18.60
N ALA A 881 -23.22 31.79 -17.81
CA ALA A 881 -24.27 31.14 -17.02
C ALA A 881 -23.75 30.68 -15.65
N PRO A 882 -24.59 30.64 -14.60
CA PRO A 882 -24.23 30.02 -13.33
C PRO A 882 -23.80 28.56 -13.55
N LYS A 883 -22.68 28.18 -12.95
CA LYS A 883 -22.09 26.85 -13.03
C LYS A 883 -23.01 25.84 -12.35
N PRO A 884 -23.43 24.77 -13.03
CA PRO A 884 -24.42 23.86 -12.47
C PRO A 884 -23.75 22.90 -11.48
N VAL A 885 -24.51 22.52 -10.43
CA VAL A 885 -24.04 21.56 -9.41
C VAL A 885 -23.82 20.16 -10.01
N THR A 886 -24.54 19.83 -11.09
CA THR A 886 -24.32 18.64 -11.92
C THR A 886 -24.29 19.02 -13.41
N PRO A 887 -23.43 18.42 -14.25
CA PRO A 887 -23.31 18.81 -15.67
C PRO A 887 -24.62 18.74 -16.47
N GLU A 888 -25.53 17.86 -16.07
CA GLU A 888 -26.81 17.59 -16.74
C GLU A 888 -27.88 18.67 -16.44
N ALA A 889 -27.67 19.52 -15.44
CA ALA A 889 -28.62 20.58 -15.08
C ALA A 889 -28.54 21.83 -15.98
N ARG A 890 -27.72 21.80 -17.05
CA ARG A 890 -27.75 22.79 -18.13
C ARG A 890 -28.01 22.09 -19.46
N SER A 891 -29.08 22.50 -20.14
CA SER A 891 -29.39 22.08 -21.50
C SER A 891 -29.39 23.27 -22.45
N ILE A 892 -28.93 23.06 -23.68
CA ILE A 892 -29.01 24.03 -24.77
C ILE A 892 -29.75 23.35 -25.91
N THR A 893 -30.85 23.94 -26.37
CA THR A 893 -31.61 23.46 -27.53
C THR A 893 -31.51 24.45 -28.68
N ALA A 894 -31.52 23.91 -29.90
CA ALA A 894 -31.58 24.66 -31.14
C ALA A 894 -32.86 24.31 -31.89
N GLY A 895 -33.78 25.27 -32.00
CA GLY A 895 -34.85 25.23 -32.99
C GLY A 895 -34.30 25.66 -34.35
N LEU A 896 -34.69 24.97 -35.42
CA LEU A 896 -34.35 25.36 -36.79
C LEU A 896 -35.63 25.65 -37.56
N ARG A 897 -35.65 26.78 -38.28
CA ARG A 897 -36.72 27.13 -39.23
C ARG A 897 -36.10 27.44 -40.58
N HIS A 898 -36.28 26.53 -41.53
CA HIS A 898 -35.76 26.62 -42.89
C HIS A 898 -36.73 27.42 -43.77
N HIS A 899 -36.25 28.52 -44.33
CA HIS A 899 -36.97 29.33 -45.32
C HIS A 899 -36.47 28.96 -46.72
N LEU A 900 -37.37 28.46 -47.57
CA LEU A 900 -37.08 28.06 -48.95
C LEU A 900 -37.41 29.19 -49.93
N LYS A 901 -36.73 29.20 -51.08
CA LYS A 901 -36.85 30.25 -52.11
C LYS A 901 -38.20 30.29 -52.83
N ASP A 902 -39.02 29.25 -52.69
CA ASP A 902 -40.41 29.22 -53.18
C ASP A 902 -41.41 29.86 -52.19
N GLY A 903 -40.93 30.32 -51.03
CA GLY A 903 -41.74 30.88 -49.94
C GLY A 903 -42.21 29.86 -48.90
N THR A 904 -41.88 28.56 -49.07
CA THR A 904 -42.19 27.53 -48.07
C THR A 904 -41.32 27.70 -46.83
N VAL A 905 -41.93 27.61 -45.65
CA VAL A 905 -41.23 27.58 -44.36
C VAL A 905 -41.40 26.19 -43.74
N ARG A 906 -40.32 25.65 -43.15
CA ARG A 906 -40.32 24.35 -42.46
C ARG A 906 -39.59 24.45 -41.13
N ASP A 907 -40.27 24.14 -40.04
CA ASP A 907 -39.62 23.96 -38.74
C ASP A 907 -39.09 22.52 -38.61
N ALA A 908 -37.87 22.36 -38.10
CA ALA A 908 -37.32 21.06 -37.72
C ALA A 908 -37.54 20.79 -36.20
N PRO A 909 -37.52 19.52 -35.77
CA PRO A 909 -37.52 19.19 -34.34
C PRO A 909 -36.35 19.88 -33.61
N PRO A 910 -36.55 20.41 -32.38
CA PRO A 910 -35.46 21.00 -31.61
C PRO A 910 -34.33 19.99 -31.36
N VAL A 911 -33.09 20.44 -31.56
CA VAL A 911 -31.87 19.64 -31.40
C VAL A 911 -31.19 20.00 -30.08
N GLU A 912 -30.90 19.02 -29.23
CA GLU A 912 -30.07 19.25 -28.04
C GLU A 912 -28.57 19.36 -28.41
N LEU A 913 -27.96 20.49 -28.03
CA LEU A 913 -26.56 20.78 -28.29
C LEU A 913 -25.68 20.26 -27.15
N ASN A 914 -24.98 19.16 -27.43
CA ASN A 914 -23.99 18.55 -26.54
C ASN A 914 -22.56 19.07 -26.78
N ALA A 915 -22.40 20.11 -27.61
CA ALA A 915 -21.09 20.61 -28.06
C ALA A 915 -21.08 22.15 -28.18
N SER A 916 -19.90 22.75 -28.06
CA SER A 916 -19.63 24.17 -28.30
C SER A 916 -19.58 24.57 -29.80
N ALA A 917 -20.00 23.67 -30.68
CA ALA A 917 -20.11 23.88 -32.10
C ALA A 917 -21.41 23.24 -32.62
N PHE A 918 -22.18 24.00 -33.39
CA PHE A 918 -23.39 23.57 -34.04
C PHE A 918 -23.28 23.86 -35.54
N VAL A 919 -23.34 22.79 -36.33
CA VAL A 919 -23.31 22.86 -37.79
C VAL A 919 -24.75 22.81 -38.28
N VAL A 920 -25.14 23.84 -39.03
CA VAL A 920 -26.51 24.04 -39.50
C VAL A 920 -26.63 23.49 -40.92
N HIS A 921 -27.40 22.43 -41.08
CA HIS A 921 -27.68 21.81 -42.37
C HIS A 921 -29.08 22.16 -42.87
N ASP A 922 -29.30 22.07 -44.18
CA ASP A 922 -30.63 22.06 -44.76
C ASP A 922 -31.43 20.77 -44.42
N PRO A 923 -32.73 20.69 -44.69
CA PRO A 923 -33.55 19.55 -44.27
C PRO A 923 -33.52 18.37 -45.28
N PHE A 924 -32.73 18.45 -46.35
CA PHE A 924 -32.72 17.48 -47.43
C PHE A 924 -31.61 16.44 -47.22
N ASN A 925 -31.99 15.17 -47.12
CA ASN A 925 -31.05 14.08 -46.79
C ASN A 925 -30.35 13.48 -48.03
N ASP A 926 -30.85 13.77 -49.24
CA ASP A 926 -30.34 13.24 -50.51
C ASP A 926 -30.83 14.12 -51.70
N ALA A 927 -30.45 13.79 -52.94
CA ALA A 927 -30.98 14.40 -54.15
C ALA A 927 -31.01 13.42 -55.34
N LEU A 928 -32.02 13.57 -56.21
CA LEU A 928 -31.98 13.00 -57.57
C LEU A 928 -31.17 13.94 -58.47
N ASN A 929 -30.24 13.40 -59.25
CA ASN A 929 -29.43 14.14 -60.22
C ASN A 929 -29.79 13.69 -61.64
N ILE A 930 -31.01 14.04 -62.06
CA ILE A 930 -31.61 13.57 -63.32
C ILE A 930 -30.85 14.18 -64.51
N GLU A 931 -30.31 13.32 -65.37
CA GLU A 931 -29.57 13.68 -66.57
C GLU A 931 -30.36 13.30 -67.82
N PHE A 932 -30.87 14.31 -68.52
CA PHE A 932 -31.63 14.17 -69.75
C PHE A 932 -30.67 14.16 -70.96
N ILE A 933 -30.62 13.03 -71.68
CA ILE A 933 -29.72 12.83 -72.82
C ILE A 933 -30.47 13.09 -74.13
N PRO A 934 -30.08 14.10 -74.95
CA PRO A 934 -30.71 14.35 -76.24
C PRO A 934 -30.34 13.28 -77.28
N LEU A 935 -31.27 12.37 -77.59
CA LEU A 935 -31.10 11.29 -78.58
C LEU A 935 -32.08 11.47 -79.77
N PHE A 936 -31.99 12.63 -80.42
CA PHE A 936 -32.89 13.02 -81.51
C PHE A 936 -32.16 13.73 -82.65
N ASN A 937 -32.79 13.81 -83.82
CA ASN A 937 -32.19 14.46 -84.98
C ASN A 937 -32.27 15.99 -84.87
N ALA A 938 -31.12 16.63 -84.64
CA ALA A 938 -30.94 18.08 -84.56
C ALA A 938 -31.48 18.87 -85.79
N SER A 939 -31.61 18.25 -86.96
CA SER A 939 -32.20 18.89 -88.14
C SER A 939 -33.73 18.92 -88.12
N ALA A 940 -34.37 18.00 -87.38
CA ALA A 940 -35.83 17.83 -87.33
C ALA A 940 -36.50 18.54 -86.15
N ILE A 941 -35.74 18.81 -85.07
CA ILE A 941 -36.24 19.40 -83.84
C ILE A 941 -35.62 20.78 -83.64
N ARG A 942 -36.45 21.78 -83.35
CA ARG A 942 -36.01 23.14 -83.02
C ARG A 942 -35.69 23.31 -81.54
N GLN A 943 -36.52 22.74 -80.67
CA GLN A 943 -36.37 22.77 -79.22
C GLN A 943 -37.28 21.72 -78.55
N VAL A 944 -36.89 21.26 -77.36
CA VAL A 944 -37.67 20.38 -76.48
C VAL A 944 -37.78 21.02 -75.11
N PHE A 945 -39.00 21.22 -74.62
CA PHE A 945 -39.22 21.52 -73.20
C PHE A 945 -39.43 20.23 -72.43
N ILE A 946 -38.77 20.12 -71.28
CA ILE A 946 -38.96 19.02 -70.33
C ILE A 946 -39.75 19.59 -69.16
N ASP A 947 -40.98 19.13 -68.97
CA ASP A 947 -41.69 19.37 -67.71
C ASP A 947 -41.37 18.20 -66.77
N VAL A 948 -40.83 18.48 -65.58
CA VAL A 948 -40.61 17.50 -64.51
C VAL A 948 -41.49 17.85 -63.33
N ASP A 949 -42.08 16.85 -62.69
CA ASP A 949 -42.90 17.03 -61.49
C ASP A 949 -42.60 15.91 -60.49
N TYR A 950 -42.20 16.32 -59.28
CA TYR A 950 -41.90 15.46 -58.15
C TYR A 950 -42.88 15.75 -57.02
N GLN A 951 -43.41 14.71 -56.37
CA GLN A 951 -44.37 14.84 -55.29
C GLN A 951 -44.03 13.85 -54.17
N ASP A 952 -43.80 14.40 -52.98
CA ASP A 952 -43.74 13.70 -51.69
C ASP A 952 -44.93 14.17 -50.82
N PRO A 953 -46.09 13.50 -50.91
CA PRO A 953 -47.27 13.86 -50.13
C PRO A 953 -47.07 13.64 -48.63
N ALA A 954 -46.20 12.72 -48.22
CA ALA A 954 -45.95 12.41 -46.82
C ALA A 954 -45.20 13.56 -46.13
N SER A 955 -44.25 14.18 -46.84
CA SER A 955 -43.52 15.37 -46.37
C SER A 955 -44.16 16.69 -46.78
N ASN A 956 -45.36 16.67 -47.39
CA ASN A 956 -46.01 17.82 -48.03
C ASN A 956 -45.03 18.67 -48.86
N TYR A 957 -44.29 18.01 -49.77
CA TYR A 957 -43.26 18.63 -50.59
C TYR A 957 -43.48 18.25 -52.05
N SER A 958 -43.57 19.25 -52.93
CA SER A 958 -43.74 19.04 -54.36
C SER A 958 -42.93 20.07 -55.12
N ARG A 959 -42.28 19.64 -56.21
CA ARG A 959 -41.48 20.52 -57.05
C ARG A 959 -41.79 20.25 -58.51
N THR A 960 -42.24 21.29 -59.22
CA THR A 960 -42.47 21.26 -60.66
C THR A 960 -41.41 22.13 -61.33
N GLU A 961 -40.69 21.57 -62.29
CA GLU A 961 -39.58 22.22 -62.99
C GLU A 961 -39.81 22.19 -64.50
N ARG A 962 -39.32 23.22 -65.19
CA ARG A 962 -39.31 23.27 -66.66
C ARG A 962 -37.93 23.58 -67.18
N LEU A 963 -37.41 22.69 -68.01
CA LEU A 963 -36.11 22.81 -68.67
C LEU A 963 -36.30 22.97 -70.18
N GLU A 964 -35.30 23.50 -70.86
CA GLU A 964 -35.25 23.64 -72.32
C GLU A 964 -33.97 23.00 -72.87
N ILE A 965 -34.12 22.24 -73.96
CA ILE A 965 -33.03 21.77 -74.81
C ILE A 965 -33.25 22.37 -76.20
N LYS A 966 -32.23 23.03 -76.75
CA LYS A 966 -32.28 23.53 -78.13
C LYS A 966 -31.96 22.41 -79.13
N GLY A 967 -32.47 22.52 -80.35
CA GLY A 967 -32.30 21.49 -81.39
C GLY A 967 -30.84 21.17 -81.72
N ASP A 968 -29.96 22.17 -81.62
CA ASP A 968 -28.52 22.10 -81.84
C ASP A 968 -27.71 21.67 -80.60
N GLN A 969 -28.36 21.51 -79.45
CA GLN A 969 -27.70 21.18 -78.19
C GLN A 969 -27.44 19.67 -78.06
N THR A 970 -26.17 19.28 -78.15
CA THR A 970 -25.71 17.89 -77.96
C THR A 970 -25.36 17.54 -76.51
N GLY A 971 -25.33 18.54 -75.62
CA GLY A 971 -24.98 18.36 -74.21
C GLY A 971 -26.20 18.01 -73.34
N ASN A 972 -26.03 17.01 -72.48
CA ASN A 972 -27.05 16.56 -71.53
C ASN A 972 -27.53 17.71 -70.62
N VAL A 973 -28.81 17.76 -70.31
CA VAL A 973 -29.37 18.70 -69.33
C VAL A 973 -29.52 18.01 -67.98
N LYS A 974 -28.97 18.63 -66.93
CA LYS A 974 -28.98 18.11 -65.57
C LYS A 974 -29.97 18.86 -64.69
N LEU A 975 -30.74 18.12 -63.89
CA LEU A 975 -31.67 18.65 -62.91
C LEU A 975 -31.40 17.99 -61.56
N ARG A 976 -31.03 18.80 -60.57
CA ARG A 976 -30.97 18.36 -59.16
C ARG A 976 -32.31 18.60 -58.48
N LEU A 977 -32.93 17.54 -57.97
CA LEU A 977 -34.10 17.58 -57.10
C LEU A 977 -33.69 17.10 -55.70
N ALA A 978 -33.62 18.01 -54.72
CA ALA A 978 -33.35 17.62 -53.34
C ALA A 978 -34.54 16.83 -52.75
N LEU A 979 -34.23 15.79 -51.97
CA LEU A 979 -35.18 14.84 -51.39
C LEU A 979 -35.24 14.98 -49.87
N LEU A 980 -36.46 15.08 -49.34
CA LEU A 980 -36.71 14.96 -47.90
C LEU A 980 -36.77 13.48 -47.50
N ASN A 981 -37.52 12.68 -48.27
CA ASN A 981 -37.57 11.23 -48.17
C ASN A 981 -36.63 10.58 -49.21
N PRO A 982 -35.43 10.09 -48.82
CA PRO A 982 -34.46 9.52 -49.77
C PRO A 982 -34.94 8.20 -50.41
N ALA A 983 -35.94 7.53 -49.84
CA ALA A 983 -36.54 6.33 -50.41
C ALA A 983 -37.54 6.65 -51.55
N LEU A 984 -38.08 7.88 -51.61
CA LEU A 984 -39.00 8.30 -52.66
C LEU A 984 -38.22 8.92 -53.82
N ARG A 985 -37.62 8.06 -54.65
CA ARG A 985 -36.85 8.44 -55.86
C ARG A 985 -37.69 8.61 -57.12
N GLN A 986 -38.98 8.26 -57.07
CA GLN A 986 -39.85 8.30 -58.24
C GLN A 986 -40.31 9.74 -58.57
N PHE A 987 -40.20 10.12 -59.84
CA PHE A 987 -40.67 11.39 -60.39
C PHE A 987 -41.46 11.15 -61.68
N ARG A 988 -42.20 12.16 -62.17
CA ARG A 988 -42.80 12.13 -63.50
C ARG A 988 -42.23 13.22 -64.39
N TYR A 989 -42.11 12.93 -65.68
CA TYR A 989 -41.65 13.89 -66.69
C TYR A 989 -42.49 13.79 -67.97
N ARG A 990 -42.46 14.84 -68.79
CA ARG A 990 -42.97 14.81 -70.17
C ARG A 990 -42.21 15.78 -71.07
N PHE A 991 -42.20 15.47 -72.36
CA PHE A 991 -41.57 16.33 -73.36
C PHE A 991 -42.62 17.11 -74.15
N THR A 992 -42.35 18.40 -74.38
CA THR A 992 -43.06 19.22 -75.38
C THR A 992 -42.08 19.54 -76.49
N VAL A 993 -42.22 18.86 -77.62
CA VAL A 993 -41.31 18.95 -78.77
C VAL A 993 -41.81 20.02 -79.71
N VAL A 994 -40.93 20.89 -80.19
CA VAL A 994 -41.18 21.84 -81.27
C VAL A 994 -40.30 21.44 -82.45
N GLU A 995 -40.93 21.04 -83.56
CA GLU A 995 -40.25 20.59 -84.76
C GLU A 995 -39.71 21.80 -85.57
N SER A 996 -38.71 21.56 -86.43
CA SER A 996 -38.12 22.58 -87.30
C SER A 996 -39.14 23.24 -88.24
N ASN A 997 -40.26 22.57 -88.54
CA ASN A 997 -41.39 23.08 -89.32
C ASN A 997 -42.32 24.04 -88.55
N GLY A 998 -42.08 24.27 -87.25
CA GLY A 998 -42.89 25.13 -86.38
C GLY A 998 -44.12 24.47 -85.74
N THR A 999 -44.40 23.20 -86.05
CA THR A 999 -45.41 22.41 -85.32
C THR A 999 -44.87 22.02 -83.94
N PHE A 1000 -45.77 21.75 -83.00
CA PHE A 1000 -45.40 21.24 -81.68
C PHE A 1000 -46.29 20.08 -81.25
N ARG A 1001 -45.69 19.11 -80.57
CA ARG A 1001 -46.37 17.93 -80.01
C ARG A 1001 -46.01 17.75 -78.54
N ARG A 1002 -47.02 17.58 -77.68
CA ARG A 1002 -46.82 17.31 -76.25
C ARG A 1002 -47.02 15.83 -76.00
N LEU A 1003 -46.01 15.18 -75.44
CA LEU A 1003 -46.06 13.78 -75.07
C LEU A 1003 -46.79 13.60 -73.72
N PRO A 1004 -47.37 12.40 -73.46
CA PRO A 1004 -47.97 12.09 -72.16
C PRO A 1004 -46.93 12.12 -71.04
N TRP A 1005 -47.40 12.22 -69.79
CA TRP A 1005 -46.55 12.00 -68.62
C TRP A 1005 -46.04 10.57 -68.57
N GLN A 1006 -44.75 10.42 -68.27
CA GLN A 1006 -44.06 9.18 -67.97
C GLN A 1006 -43.54 9.26 -66.54
N THR A 1007 -43.52 8.12 -65.84
CA THR A 1007 -43.04 8.01 -64.46
C THR A 1007 -41.76 7.17 -64.46
N SER A 1008 -40.75 7.60 -63.72
CA SER A 1008 -39.47 6.90 -63.62
C SER A 1008 -38.79 7.17 -62.27
N ASP A 1009 -37.90 6.27 -61.89
CA ASP A 1009 -36.93 6.35 -60.80
C ASP A 1009 -35.47 6.33 -61.33
N GLU A 1010 -35.29 6.31 -62.66
CA GLU A 1010 -33.98 6.36 -63.32
C GLU A 1010 -33.45 7.81 -63.38
N GLU A 1011 -32.24 8.03 -62.86
CA GLU A 1011 -31.57 9.33 -62.92
C GLU A 1011 -30.94 9.63 -64.30
N ILE A 1012 -31.07 8.75 -65.28
CA ILE A 1012 -30.61 8.98 -66.66
C ILE A 1012 -31.80 8.76 -67.61
N VAL A 1013 -32.28 9.84 -68.25
CA VAL A 1013 -33.49 9.81 -69.07
C VAL A 1013 -33.14 10.08 -70.55
N PRO A 1014 -33.14 9.07 -71.43
CA PRO A 1014 -32.89 9.25 -72.85
C PRO A 1014 -34.10 9.88 -73.56
N ILE A 1015 -33.87 11.00 -74.25
CA ILE A 1015 -34.88 11.70 -75.04
C ILE A 1015 -34.84 11.20 -76.49
N GLN A 1016 -35.56 10.12 -76.77
CA GLN A 1016 -35.70 9.54 -78.11
C GLN A 1016 -36.94 10.12 -78.81
N LEU A 1017 -36.76 10.91 -79.90
CA LEU A 1017 -37.83 11.70 -80.55
C LEU A 1017 -37.77 11.75 -82.08
#